data_AF-A0AAD4S3L2-F1
#
_entry.id   AF-A0AAD4S3L2-F1
#
_cell.length_a   1.000
_cell.length_b   1.000
_cell.length_c   1.000
_cell.angle_alpha   90.00
_cell.angle_beta   90.00
_cell.angle_gamma   90.00
#
_symmetry.space_group_name_H-M   'P 1'
#
loop_
_entity.id
_entity.type
_entity.pdbx_description
1 polymer ?
#
loop_
_entity_poly.entity_id
_entity_poly.type
_entity_poly.pdbx_seq_one_letter_code
_entity_poly.pdbx_strand_id
1 'polypeptide(L)'
;MSSVQKSVYYCCVSKGNRILYSYTCGDNEIETLAAMCLERSPPYHVWYSQTIRKRTFGYLMEDEHIYFTIVDEGLGNPGVLQFLEHIKDEFKKITRDTKNGLKGSMSGLNSVCVQEQMVPVIRSLISSLEQVSQSRRNWMGENPSSHPGSSPSPEGNPNNQAEGATSTKMPLLGKPNKHDRKKMKDRIVEIAGGSDEHRRSTDRGVKIDVGSIEANSQGLAMSHCPFKESGRRIKYKMVGVERYCVVTGGRGFAARHLVTMLIESREWLVRVADLGPEIKLEPYEEGVLGEALRSGRARYVSADLRDKAQVIKALEGAEVVFHMAAPDSSINNHKLHYSVNVEGTKNVIDACVECKVKRLIHTSSPSVVFDGVHGTDNADESMPYPSKHNDSYSATKTEGEVLALKANGKNGLLTCCIRPSSIFGPGDRLLVPSLVTAARAGKSKFIIGDGNNLYDFTYVENVAHAHICAEKALSSGGEIAERAAGQAYFITNMEPMKFWEFVAVILDGLGYERPSIKIPAPVMKPIAQLVALTYTVLGPYGMPVPQLTPSRISLLTCNRTFSCSKAKDRIFYTPIVSLQEGLKRTIDSYSHLRADLTKREGPSKSYLLLGSGKAADTLLWRDRKQTISALIVLIAFYYYFIATEYTIITAVSKLLMVTTFFLFVHGFLPSKLFGYSIEKIPSSSFHFSEERCHRNALFVGSIWNSMANTLQSLCKGKDWTLFVKVFSSLLFLSFLGSKSIQCIYLVGVLFAFTAFFVYEKKEEEIDGIAHKALSLSCKVKSDISKKFLRSN
;
A
#
# COMPACT_ATOMS: atom_id res chain seq x y z
N MET A 1 51.71 4.29 -29.02
CA MET A 1 50.42 4.99 -28.83
C MET A 1 49.68 4.26 -27.73
N SER A 2 49.71 4.76 -26.49
CA SER A 2 48.97 4.17 -25.37
C SER A 2 47.47 4.40 -25.61
N SER A 3 46.68 3.33 -25.60
CA SER A 3 45.23 3.43 -25.67
C SER A 3 44.74 4.22 -24.46
N VAL A 4 44.05 5.34 -24.68
CA VAL A 4 43.36 6.08 -23.63
C VAL A 4 42.41 5.10 -22.93
N GLN A 5 42.75 4.70 -21.71
CA GLN A 5 41.96 3.75 -20.93
C GLN A 5 40.72 4.50 -20.42
N LYS A 6 39.59 4.28 -21.09
CA LYS A 6 38.32 4.97 -20.84
C LYS A 6 37.73 4.52 -19.51
N SER A 7 37.31 5.48 -18.68
CA SER A 7 36.81 5.20 -17.33
C SER A 7 35.35 4.74 -17.31
N VAL A 8 34.56 5.03 -18.35
CA VAL A 8 33.15 4.63 -18.51
C VAL A 8 32.98 3.85 -19.81
N TYR A 9 32.53 2.61 -19.71
CA TYR A 9 32.33 1.70 -20.85
C TYR A 9 30.90 1.78 -21.40
N TYR A 10 29.91 1.92 -20.53
CA TYR A 10 28.50 1.99 -20.88
C TYR A 10 27.72 2.78 -19.84
N CYS A 11 26.73 3.55 -20.26
CA CYS A 11 25.75 4.17 -19.36
C CYS A 11 24.38 4.23 -20.04
N CYS A 12 23.30 3.99 -19.32
CA CYS A 12 21.96 4.18 -19.86
C CYS A 12 20.95 4.68 -18.82
N VAL A 13 19.87 5.26 -19.33
CA VAL A 13 18.64 5.54 -18.61
C VAL A 13 17.54 4.72 -19.27
N SER A 14 16.89 3.84 -18.53
CA SER A 14 15.76 3.04 -19.03
C SER A 14 14.51 3.23 -18.18
N LYS A 15 13.36 2.98 -18.79
CA LYS A 15 12.06 2.87 -18.12
C LYS A 15 11.46 1.51 -18.49
N GLY A 16 11.48 0.56 -17.55
CA GLY A 16 11.20 -0.85 -17.85
C GLY A 16 12.17 -1.38 -18.92
N ASN A 17 11.64 -2.08 -19.94
CA ASN A 17 12.44 -2.62 -21.05
C ASN A 17 12.79 -1.60 -22.13
N ARG A 18 12.40 -0.33 -21.97
CA ARG A 18 12.66 0.73 -22.96
C ARG A 18 13.85 1.58 -22.53
N ILE A 19 14.90 1.56 -23.34
CA ILE A 19 16.05 2.46 -23.18
C ILE A 19 15.64 3.85 -23.67
N LEU A 20 15.75 4.85 -22.80
CA LEU A 20 15.48 6.25 -23.10
C LEU A 20 16.74 6.97 -23.58
N TYR A 21 17.89 6.56 -23.05
CA TYR A 21 19.21 7.02 -23.46
C TYR A 21 20.23 5.91 -23.23
N SER A 22 21.17 5.74 -24.16
CA SER A 22 22.37 4.93 -23.95
C SER A 22 23.60 5.65 -24.50
N TYR A 23 24.70 5.50 -23.77
CA TYR A 23 26.04 5.82 -24.18
C TYR A 23 26.84 4.52 -24.21
N THR A 24 27.45 4.23 -25.36
CA THR A 24 28.38 3.11 -25.52
C THR A 24 29.70 3.62 -26.07
N CYS A 25 30.79 3.00 -25.62
CA CYS A 25 32.13 3.24 -26.13
C CYS A 25 32.35 2.66 -27.55
N GLY A 26 31.35 1.98 -28.14
CA GLY A 26 31.42 1.37 -29.48
C GLY A 26 31.80 -0.11 -29.47
N ASP A 27 31.68 -0.78 -28.31
CA ASP A 27 31.93 -2.21 -28.16
C ASP A 27 30.60 -2.97 -28.03
N ASN A 28 30.24 -3.73 -29.08
CA ASN A 28 28.98 -4.48 -29.15
C ASN A 28 28.85 -5.55 -28.05
N GLU A 29 29.97 -6.06 -27.53
CA GLU A 29 29.94 -7.04 -26.43
C GLU A 29 29.43 -6.41 -25.13
N ILE A 30 29.81 -5.15 -24.88
CA ILE A 30 29.42 -4.40 -23.69
C ILE A 30 27.93 -4.04 -23.73
N GLU A 31 27.41 -3.72 -24.92
CA GLU A 31 25.99 -3.42 -25.10
C GLU A 31 25.11 -4.67 -24.89
N THR A 32 25.56 -5.82 -25.40
CA THR A 32 24.87 -7.11 -25.16
C THR A 32 24.88 -7.48 -23.68
N LEU A 33 26.02 -7.28 -23.01
CA LEU A 33 26.14 -7.48 -21.56
C LEU A 33 25.23 -6.54 -20.77
N ALA A 34 25.18 -5.26 -21.15
CA ALA A 34 24.31 -4.26 -20.52
C ALA A 34 22.82 -4.61 -20.66
N ALA A 35 22.39 -5.11 -21.82
CA ALA A 35 21.00 -5.54 -22.04
C ALA A 35 20.62 -6.70 -21.09
N MET A 36 21.47 -7.72 -20.98
CA MET A 36 21.25 -8.84 -20.04
C MET A 36 21.23 -8.38 -18.57
N CYS A 37 22.05 -7.40 -18.23
CA CYS A 37 22.09 -6.79 -16.90
C CYS A 37 20.79 -6.03 -16.57
N LEU A 38 20.22 -5.29 -17.52
CA LEU A 38 18.98 -4.56 -17.34
C LEU A 38 17.77 -5.49 -17.20
N GLU A 39 17.71 -6.59 -17.96
CA GLU A 39 16.66 -7.63 -17.83
C GLU A 39 16.65 -8.30 -16.45
N ARG A 40 17.81 -8.38 -15.80
CA ARG A 40 17.98 -8.98 -14.47
C ARG A 40 18.09 -7.96 -13.35
N SER A 41 17.72 -6.70 -13.60
CA SER A 41 17.81 -5.63 -12.60
C SER A 41 16.96 -5.96 -11.36
N PRO A 42 17.51 -5.82 -10.13
CA PRO A 42 16.82 -6.23 -8.91
C PRO A 42 15.70 -5.24 -8.54
N PRO A 43 14.43 -5.70 -8.40
CA PRO A 43 13.26 -4.81 -8.33
C PRO A 43 13.09 -3.96 -7.05
N TYR A 44 13.95 -4.12 -6.04
CA TYR A 44 13.74 -3.55 -4.69
C TYR A 44 14.92 -2.77 -4.11
N HIS A 45 16.03 -2.62 -4.83
CA HIS A 45 17.17 -1.83 -4.33
C HIS A 45 17.07 -0.39 -4.81
N VAL A 46 17.37 0.58 -3.95
CA VAL A 46 17.48 2.00 -4.36
C VAL A 46 18.80 2.22 -5.10
N TRP A 47 19.87 1.57 -4.63
CA TRP A 47 21.21 1.60 -5.18
C TRP A 47 21.88 0.24 -5.01
N TYR A 48 22.60 -0.21 -6.03
CA TYR A 48 23.43 -1.41 -5.98
C TYR A 48 24.66 -1.25 -6.88
N SER A 49 25.84 -1.65 -6.38
CA SER A 49 27.02 -1.80 -7.23
C SER A 49 27.72 -3.14 -7.00
N GLN A 50 28.27 -3.68 -8.08
CA GLN A 50 29.05 -4.92 -8.04
C GLN A 50 30.25 -4.80 -8.94
N THR A 51 31.43 -5.18 -8.45
CA THR A 51 32.66 -5.24 -9.26
C THR A 51 32.93 -6.68 -9.66
N ILE A 52 33.09 -6.94 -10.96
CA ILE A 52 33.42 -8.24 -11.53
C ILE A 52 34.55 -8.06 -12.56
N ARG A 53 35.65 -8.80 -12.41
CA ARG A 53 36.78 -8.86 -13.36
C ARG A 53 37.21 -7.48 -13.90
N LYS A 54 37.51 -6.54 -12.98
CA LYS A 54 37.95 -5.15 -13.24
C LYS A 54 36.91 -4.16 -13.78
N ARG A 55 35.63 -4.54 -13.81
CA ARG A 55 34.52 -3.65 -14.18
C ARG A 55 33.53 -3.54 -13.04
N THR A 56 33.08 -2.32 -12.74
CA THR A 56 32.04 -2.06 -11.75
C THR A 56 30.73 -1.74 -12.45
N PHE A 57 29.69 -2.48 -12.09
CA PHE A 57 28.32 -2.34 -12.54
C PHE A 57 27.56 -1.56 -11.47
N GLY A 58 27.01 -0.40 -11.81
CA GLY A 58 26.24 0.44 -10.90
C GLY A 58 24.79 0.58 -11.35
N TYR A 59 23.86 0.46 -10.41
CA TYR A 59 22.42 0.59 -10.62
C TYR A 59 21.85 1.58 -9.61
N LEU A 60 21.21 2.64 -10.09
CA LEU A 60 20.41 3.56 -9.29
C LEU A 60 18.98 3.51 -9.81
N MET A 61 18.01 3.23 -8.95
CA MET A 61 16.60 3.02 -9.33
C MET A 61 15.70 4.00 -8.57
N GLU A 62 15.01 4.87 -9.30
CA GLU A 62 14.14 5.91 -8.72
C GLU A 62 13.04 6.32 -9.72
N ASP A 63 11.81 6.52 -9.25
CA ASP A 63 10.67 7.02 -10.05
C ASP A 63 10.38 6.24 -11.35
N GLU A 64 10.38 4.91 -11.31
CA GLU A 64 10.22 4.00 -12.48
C GLU A 64 11.36 4.06 -13.53
N HIS A 65 12.46 4.77 -13.24
CA HIS A 65 13.63 4.84 -14.11
C HIS A 65 14.81 4.09 -13.50
N ILE A 66 15.57 3.40 -14.37
CA ILE A 66 16.81 2.71 -14.01
C ILE A 66 17.96 3.47 -14.65
N TYR A 67 18.88 3.95 -13.81
CA TYR A 67 20.13 4.56 -14.22
C TYR A 67 21.22 3.52 -14.02
N PHE A 68 21.83 3.09 -15.13
CA PHE A 68 22.81 2.01 -15.12
C PHE A 68 24.12 2.44 -15.74
N THR A 69 25.24 1.99 -15.19
CA THR A 69 26.58 2.26 -15.73
C THR A 69 27.52 1.06 -15.56
N ILE A 70 28.43 0.91 -16.51
CA ILE A 70 29.57 -0.01 -16.47
C ILE A 70 30.83 0.85 -16.53
N VAL A 71 31.62 0.84 -15.47
CA VAL A 71 32.83 1.67 -15.32
C VAL A 71 34.04 0.82 -14.94
N ASP A 72 35.23 1.39 -15.10
CA ASP A 72 36.47 0.76 -14.64
C ASP A 72 36.54 0.70 -13.11
N GLU A 73 37.15 -0.35 -12.56
CA GLU A 73 37.28 -0.58 -11.12
C GLU A 73 37.93 0.60 -10.37
N GLY A 74 38.81 1.38 -11.04
CA GLY A 74 39.53 2.50 -10.42
C GLY A 74 38.66 3.65 -9.88
N LEU A 75 37.36 3.71 -10.24
CA LEU A 75 36.45 4.78 -9.81
C LEU A 75 35.96 4.59 -8.35
N GLY A 76 35.85 3.35 -7.88
CA GLY A 76 35.31 2.99 -6.56
C GLY A 76 33.81 3.28 -6.39
N ASN A 77 33.14 2.52 -5.50
CA ASN A 77 31.68 2.59 -5.28
C ASN A 77 31.10 4.01 -5.06
N PRO A 78 31.73 4.91 -4.27
CA PRO A 78 31.22 6.27 -4.09
C PRO A 78 31.22 7.11 -5.38
N GLY A 79 32.24 6.92 -6.23
CA GLY A 79 32.34 7.62 -7.51
C GLY A 79 31.30 7.14 -8.53
N VAL A 80 30.97 5.84 -8.52
CA VAL A 80 29.90 5.29 -9.36
C VAL A 80 28.52 5.85 -8.96
N LEU A 81 28.24 5.91 -7.66
CA LEU A 81 26.98 6.47 -7.15
C LEU A 81 26.86 7.95 -7.49
N GLN A 82 27.89 8.74 -7.23
CA GLN A 82 27.90 10.18 -7.52
C GLN A 82 27.68 10.45 -9.02
N PHE A 83 28.29 9.66 -9.89
CA PHE A 83 28.09 9.77 -11.34
C PHE A 83 26.63 9.50 -11.74
N LEU A 84 26.01 8.44 -11.20
CA LEU A 84 24.62 8.11 -11.49
C LEU A 84 23.62 9.11 -10.90
N GLU A 85 23.91 9.70 -9.74
CA GLU A 85 23.11 10.80 -9.18
C GLU A 85 23.13 12.04 -10.09
N HIS A 86 24.29 12.40 -10.66
CA HIS A 86 24.39 13.51 -11.61
C HIS A 86 23.59 13.25 -12.89
N ILE A 87 23.66 12.02 -13.41
CA ILE A 87 22.87 11.61 -14.59
C ILE A 87 21.36 11.74 -14.30
N LYS A 88 20.94 11.29 -13.10
CA LYS A 88 19.56 11.39 -12.65
C LYS A 88 19.09 12.83 -12.58
N ASP A 89 19.85 13.71 -11.93
CA ASP A 89 19.45 15.10 -11.70
C ASP A 89 19.32 15.87 -13.02
N GLU A 90 20.25 15.67 -13.96
CA GLU A 90 20.19 16.27 -15.30
C GLU A 90 19.04 15.69 -16.15
N PHE A 91 18.79 14.38 -16.09
CA PHE A 91 17.64 13.77 -16.73
C PHE A 91 16.30 14.32 -16.19
N LYS A 92 16.19 14.49 -14.87
CA LYS A 92 15.01 15.10 -14.20
C LYS A 92 14.84 16.56 -14.62
N LYS A 93 15.93 17.31 -14.81
CA LYS A 93 15.90 18.70 -15.28
C LYS A 93 15.39 18.80 -16.73
N ILE A 94 15.97 18.01 -17.64
CA ILE A 94 15.58 17.96 -19.06
C ILE A 94 14.09 17.57 -19.23
N THR A 95 13.64 16.56 -18.48
CA THR A 95 12.24 16.12 -18.55
C THR A 95 11.25 17.13 -17.96
N ARG A 96 11.65 17.93 -16.97
CA ARG A 96 10.85 19.05 -16.43
C ARG A 96 10.75 20.21 -17.40
N ASP A 97 11.87 20.61 -18.01
CA ASP A 97 11.90 21.72 -18.97
C ASP A 97 11.08 21.38 -20.24
N THR A 98 11.15 20.13 -20.70
CA THR A 98 10.34 19.63 -21.82
C THR A 98 8.84 19.57 -21.50
N LYS A 99 8.47 19.23 -20.26
CA LYS A 99 7.05 19.26 -19.80
C LYS A 99 6.50 20.68 -19.68
N ASN A 100 7.33 21.65 -19.31
CA ASN A 100 6.89 23.05 -19.18
C ASN A 100 6.76 23.76 -20.54
N GLY A 101 7.50 23.32 -21.56
CA GLY A 101 7.40 23.84 -22.92
C GLY A 101 6.21 23.33 -23.75
N LEU A 102 5.66 22.15 -23.45
CA LEU A 102 4.53 21.54 -24.17
C LEU A 102 3.24 21.53 -23.34
N LYS A 103 2.63 22.70 -23.13
CA LYS A 103 1.20 22.80 -22.77
C LYS A 103 0.34 22.70 -24.03
N GLY A 104 0.28 21.51 -24.62
CA GLY A 104 -0.61 21.23 -25.74
C GLY A 104 -0.14 20.02 -26.53
N SER A 105 -0.95 18.95 -26.52
CA SER A 105 -0.75 17.66 -27.20
C SER A 105 0.05 16.61 -26.42
N MET A 106 -0.67 15.69 -25.78
CA MET A 106 -0.13 14.52 -25.09
C MET A 106 -0.32 13.27 -25.96
N SER A 107 0.73 12.86 -26.67
CA SER A 107 1.05 11.44 -26.92
C SER A 107 2.42 11.34 -27.63
N GLY A 108 3.47 11.04 -26.87
CA GLY A 108 4.77 10.61 -27.41
C GLY A 108 5.95 11.51 -27.02
N LEU A 109 6.65 11.18 -25.93
CA LEU A 109 8.08 11.52 -25.85
C LEU A 109 8.80 10.65 -26.88
N ASN A 110 9.31 11.25 -27.96
CA ASN A 110 10.27 10.58 -28.83
C ASN A 110 11.59 10.43 -28.06
N SER A 111 12.10 9.20 -27.91
CA SER A 111 13.39 8.96 -27.23
C SER A 111 14.54 9.73 -27.88
N VAL A 112 14.41 10.03 -29.18
CA VAL A 112 15.37 10.82 -29.97
C VAL A 112 15.63 12.22 -29.38
N CYS A 113 14.58 12.93 -28.93
CA CYS A 113 14.73 14.30 -28.41
C CYS A 113 15.46 14.33 -27.06
N VAL A 114 15.14 13.38 -26.18
CA VAL A 114 15.83 13.22 -24.89
C VAL A 114 17.27 12.76 -25.10
N GLN A 115 17.48 11.89 -26.08
CA GLN A 115 18.81 11.39 -26.40
C GLN A 115 19.73 12.50 -26.90
N GLU A 116 19.28 13.36 -27.82
CA GLU A 116 20.08 14.49 -28.32
C GLU A 116 20.48 15.49 -27.22
N GLN A 117 19.59 15.75 -26.25
CA GLN A 117 19.87 16.68 -25.15
C GLN A 117 20.80 16.08 -24.07
N MET A 118 20.79 14.76 -23.88
CA MET A 118 21.65 14.09 -22.91
C MET A 118 23.10 13.89 -23.39
N VAL A 119 23.35 13.80 -24.71
CA VAL A 119 24.69 13.58 -25.28
C VAL A 119 25.75 14.58 -24.75
N PRO A 120 25.55 15.92 -24.78
CA PRO A 120 26.58 16.86 -24.33
C PRO A 120 26.83 16.77 -22.81
N VAL A 121 25.77 16.55 -22.02
CA VAL A 121 25.85 16.43 -20.56
C VAL A 121 26.67 15.22 -20.16
N ILE A 122 26.38 14.06 -20.77
CA ILE A 122 27.08 12.81 -20.48
C ILE A 122 28.54 12.88 -20.93
N ARG A 123 28.84 13.48 -22.09
CA ARG A 123 30.23 13.71 -22.51
C ARG A 123 31.00 14.60 -21.54
N SER A 124 30.36 15.65 -21.01
CA SER A 124 30.97 16.50 -19.98
C SER A 124 31.23 15.73 -18.69
N LEU A 125 30.25 14.97 -18.20
CA LEU A 125 30.39 14.17 -16.97
C LEU A 125 31.47 13.10 -17.10
N ILE A 126 31.55 12.41 -18.24
CA ILE A 126 32.60 11.42 -18.52
C ILE A 126 33.97 12.09 -18.55
N SER A 127 34.10 13.26 -19.20
CA SER A 127 35.37 14.00 -19.26
C SER A 127 35.84 14.46 -17.86
N SER A 128 34.93 14.97 -17.02
CA SER A 128 35.24 15.32 -15.63
C SER A 128 35.68 14.10 -14.82
N LEU A 129 35.05 12.95 -15.04
CA LEU A 129 35.36 11.70 -14.37
C LEU A 129 36.72 11.13 -14.79
N GLU A 130 37.07 11.24 -16.08
CA GLU A 130 38.37 10.84 -16.63
C GLU A 130 39.50 11.70 -16.05
N GLN A 131 39.31 13.02 -15.92
CA GLN A 131 40.29 13.92 -15.28
C GLN A 131 40.55 13.56 -13.81
N VAL A 132 39.50 13.26 -13.04
CA VAL A 132 39.62 12.83 -11.64
C VAL A 132 40.34 11.47 -11.54
N SER A 133 40.04 10.53 -12.44
CA SER A 133 40.69 9.21 -12.48
C SER A 133 42.18 9.27 -12.88
N GLN A 134 42.56 10.21 -13.75
CA GLN A 134 43.95 10.45 -14.15
C GLN A 134 44.74 11.14 -13.02
N SER A 135 44.13 12.11 -12.33
CA SER A 135 44.75 12.76 -11.15
C SER A 135 45.04 11.75 -10.03
N ARG A 136 44.14 10.79 -9.80
CA ARG A 136 44.33 9.73 -8.78
C ARG A 136 45.44 8.74 -9.15
N ARG A 137 45.60 8.44 -10.44
CA ARG A 137 46.69 7.58 -10.95
C ARG A 137 48.05 8.27 -10.90
N ASN A 138 48.11 9.57 -11.20
CA ASN A 138 49.35 10.35 -11.08
C ASN A 138 49.81 10.46 -9.61
N TRP A 139 48.88 10.57 -8.66
CA TRP A 139 49.19 10.55 -7.22
C TRP A 139 49.74 9.22 -6.69
N MET A 140 49.42 8.09 -7.32
CA MET A 140 50.02 6.79 -6.97
C MET A 140 51.30 6.47 -7.74
N GLY A 141 51.74 7.37 -8.64
CA GLY A 141 52.91 7.19 -9.50
C GLY A 141 54.18 7.95 -9.06
N GLU A 142 54.11 8.81 -8.04
CA GLU A 142 55.29 9.54 -7.53
C GLU A 142 55.83 8.89 -6.25
N ASN A 143 56.94 8.15 -6.39
CA ASN A 143 57.82 7.80 -5.29
C ASN A 143 58.70 9.00 -4.93
N PRO A 144 58.85 9.33 -3.63
CA PRO A 144 60.13 9.75 -3.11
C PRO A 144 60.67 8.76 -2.08
N SER A 145 61.92 8.41 -2.30
CA SER A 145 62.82 7.58 -1.53
C SER A 145 63.04 7.99 -0.07
N SER A 146 63.42 6.97 0.72
CA SER A 146 64.42 6.95 1.81
C SER A 146 63.96 6.93 3.29
N HIS A 147 64.15 5.72 3.87
CA HIS A 147 64.72 5.41 5.20
C HIS A 147 63.83 5.17 6.46
N PRO A 148 64.28 4.29 7.39
CA PRO A 148 63.49 3.14 7.86
C PRO A 148 63.29 3.09 9.40
N GLY A 149 62.42 2.17 9.88
CA GLY A 149 62.31 1.91 11.32
C GLY A 149 61.38 0.76 11.72
N SER A 150 61.95 -0.45 11.72
CA SER A 150 61.77 -1.55 12.70
C SER A 150 60.38 -1.99 13.21
N SER A 151 60.04 -3.22 12.81
CA SER A 151 59.20 -4.27 13.42
C SER A 151 59.62 -4.61 14.90
N PRO A 152 58.92 -5.48 15.69
CA PRO A 152 58.54 -6.85 15.30
C PRO A 152 57.21 -7.44 15.85
N SER A 153 56.73 -8.43 15.09
CA SER A 153 55.78 -9.49 15.47
C SER A 153 56.48 -10.59 16.30
N PRO A 154 55.75 -11.52 16.92
CA PRO A 154 55.64 -12.91 16.37
C PRO A 154 54.24 -13.52 16.66
N GLU A 155 53.73 -14.67 16.21
CA GLU A 155 53.96 -15.72 15.20
C GLU A 155 52.75 -16.70 15.35
N GLY A 156 52.35 -17.47 14.31
CA GLY A 156 51.46 -18.65 14.50
C GLY A 156 50.39 -18.92 13.43
N ASN A 157 50.79 -19.58 12.33
CA ASN A 157 50.03 -20.07 11.15
C ASN A 157 49.35 -21.45 11.41
N PRO A 158 48.70 -22.19 10.46
CA PRO A 158 48.08 -21.87 9.14
C PRO A 158 46.75 -22.64 8.77
N ASN A 159 46.20 -22.28 7.59
CA ASN A 159 45.35 -23.04 6.63
C ASN A 159 43.83 -23.27 6.87
N ASN A 160 42.96 -22.58 6.09
CA ASN A 160 42.49 -23.05 4.77
C ASN A 160 41.55 -22.06 4.04
N GLN A 161 41.86 -21.84 2.74
CA GLN A 161 41.00 -21.63 1.56
C GLN A 161 40.00 -20.45 1.41
N ALA A 162 40.31 -19.65 0.37
CA ALA A 162 39.48 -19.21 -0.76
C ALA A 162 38.49 -18.02 -0.64
N GLU A 163 38.85 -16.96 -1.40
CA GLU A 163 38.05 -16.00 -2.17
C GLU A 163 36.97 -15.15 -1.47
N GLY A 164 37.36 -13.91 -1.14
CA GLY A 164 36.45 -12.84 -0.71
C GLY A 164 35.83 -12.08 -1.89
N ALA A 165 34.51 -12.22 -2.06
CA ALA A 165 33.68 -11.22 -2.71
C ALA A 165 33.31 -10.14 -1.68
N THR A 166 33.75 -8.89 -1.87
CA THR A 166 33.34 -7.76 -1.03
C THR A 166 31.93 -7.31 -1.39
N SER A 167 30.94 -8.05 -0.89
CA SER A 167 29.53 -7.66 -0.86
C SER A 167 29.25 -6.90 0.43
N THR A 168 29.07 -5.57 0.36
CA THR A 168 28.70 -4.78 1.53
C THR A 168 27.18 -4.68 1.62
N LYS A 169 26.56 -5.60 2.39
CA LYS A 169 25.23 -5.36 3.00
C LYS A 169 25.44 -4.72 4.37
N MET A 170 24.99 -3.49 4.59
CA MET A 170 24.94 -2.89 5.94
C MET A 170 23.56 -3.09 6.60
N PRO A 171 23.49 -3.34 7.92
CA PRO A 171 22.24 -3.46 8.67
C PRO A 171 21.73 -2.12 9.27
N LEU A 172 20.44 -2.15 9.61
CA LEU A 172 19.63 -1.10 10.27
C LEU A 172 20.27 -0.49 11.53
N LEU A 173 20.32 0.84 11.64
CA LEU A 173 19.95 1.65 12.83
C LEU A 173 20.28 3.14 12.67
N GLY A 174 19.46 4.00 13.29
CA GLY A 174 19.94 5.24 13.91
C GLY A 174 19.34 6.55 13.39
N LYS A 175 18.58 7.24 14.25
CA LYS A 175 18.14 8.64 14.06
C LYS A 175 19.37 9.56 13.92
N PRO A 176 19.32 10.63 13.10
CA PRO A 176 20.43 11.56 13.00
C PRO A 176 20.46 12.53 14.18
N ASN A 177 21.67 12.74 14.71
CA ASN A 177 21.99 13.68 15.76
C ASN A 177 22.10 15.12 15.20
N LYS A 178 21.82 16.10 16.06
CA LYS A 178 21.97 17.54 15.79
C LYS A 178 23.45 17.85 15.54
N HIS A 179 23.89 18.12 14.30
CA HIS A 179 24.98 19.08 14.05
C HIS A 179 25.12 19.63 12.61
N ASP A 180 24.41 19.12 11.60
CA ASP A 180 24.54 19.63 10.21
C ASP A 180 23.40 20.55 9.74
N ARG A 181 22.92 21.42 10.63
CA ARG A 181 21.98 22.51 10.30
C ARG A 181 22.60 23.88 10.54
N LYS A 182 23.76 24.16 9.96
CA LYS A 182 24.32 25.53 9.96
C LYS A 182 25.42 25.75 8.91
N LYS A 183 25.12 25.54 7.62
CA LYS A 183 25.97 26.03 6.51
C LYS A 183 25.25 25.98 5.15
N MET A 184 24.07 26.59 5.06
CA MET A 184 23.44 26.89 3.77
C MET A 184 22.40 28.02 3.96
N LYS A 185 22.86 29.11 4.54
CA LYS A 185 22.12 30.37 4.64
C LYS A 185 23.19 31.41 4.88
N ASP A 186 23.71 31.92 3.76
CA ASP A 186 24.48 33.17 3.60
C ASP A 186 25.34 33.03 2.34
N ARG A 187 24.70 33.29 1.19
CA ARG A 187 25.26 33.95 0.00
C ARG A 187 24.10 34.35 -0.92
N ILE A 188 23.52 35.46 -0.47
CA ILE A 188 22.72 36.50 -1.12
C ILE A 188 23.21 36.73 -2.56
N VAL A 189 22.32 36.68 -3.56
CA VAL A 189 21.75 37.87 -4.24
C VAL A 189 22.83 38.88 -4.65
N GLU A 190 23.39 38.65 -5.83
CA GLU A 190 24.17 39.58 -6.69
C GLU A 190 24.38 38.72 -7.96
N ILE A 191 24.01 39.05 -9.19
CA ILE A 191 23.73 40.31 -9.89
C ILE A 191 22.79 39.94 -11.04
N ALA A 192 21.70 40.70 -11.17
CA ALA A 192 20.96 40.83 -12.40
C ALA A 192 21.68 41.86 -13.29
N GLY A 193 21.82 41.57 -14.59
CA GLY A 193 22.20 42.56 -15.59
C GLY A 193 22.88 41.95 -16.80
N GLY A 194 22.39 42.24 -18.01
CA GLY A 194 23.15 42.03 -19.24
C GLY A 194 22.33 41.55 -20.43
N SER A 195 21.93 42.49 -21.26
CA SER A 195 21.17 42.46 -22.51
C SER A 195 21.93 41.97 -23.76
N ASP A 196 21.13 41.53 -24.75
CA ASP A 196 21.24 41.66 -26.23
C ASP A 196 22.53 41.26 -27.00
N GLU A 197 22.39 40.41 -28.04
CA GLU A 197 22.27 40.82 -29.47
C GLU A 197 22.58 39.68 -30.47
N HIS A 198 21.74 39.62 -31.54
CA HIS A 198 22.08 39.35 -32.96
C HIS A 198 22.55 37.94 -33.41
N ARG A 199 22.25 37.41 -34.60
CA ARG A 199 21.46 37.76 -35.81
C ARG A 199 21.39 36.51 -36.71
N ARG A 200 20.31 36.39 -37.52
CA ARG A 200 20.21 36.01 -38.97
C ARG A 200 21.18 34.97 -39.57
N SER A 201 20.83 34.12 -40.54
CA SER A 201 19.62 33.82 -41.32
C SER A 201 19.92 32.63 -42.25
N THR A 202 18.90 32.23 -43.03
CA THR A 202 18.97 31.70 -44.43
C THR A 202 19.56 30.30 -44.64
N ASP A 203 19.11 29.45 -45.54
CA ASP A 203 17.96 29.38 -46.48
C ASP A 203 18.09 28.03 -47.22
N ARG A 204 16.97 27.48 -47.73
CA ARG A 204 16.82 26.47 -48.81
C ARG A 204 17.57 25.13 -48.70
N GLY A 205 17.05 23.97 -49.07
CA GLY A 205 15.86 23.62 -49.86
C GLY A 205 16.21 22.49 -50.85
N VAL A 206 15.25 21.58 -51.08
CA VAL A 206 15.09 20.69 -52.28
C VAL A 206 15.92 19.37 -52.24
N LYS A 207 15.31 18.17 -52.09
CA LYS A 207 14.65 17.25 -53.09
C LYS A 207 15.66 16.78 -54.18
N ILE A 208 15.72 15.55 -54.73
CA ILE A 208 14.90 14.33 -54.80
C ILE A 208 15.70 13.28 -55.63
N ASP A 209 15.47 11.98 -55.38
CA ASP A 209 15.53 10.78 -56.27
C ASP A 209 16.78 10.46 -57.12
N VAL A 210 17.03 9.26 -57.67
CA VAL A 210 16.64 7.82 -57.61
C VAL A 210 17.60 7.14 -58.62
N GLY A 211 17.94 5.86 -58.41
CA GLY A 211 18.32 4.92 -59.49
C GLY A 211 19.65 4.20 -59.22
N SER A 212 19.68 2.94 -58.78
CA SER A 212 19.50 1.69 -59.56
C SER A 212 20.57 1.44 -60.63
N ILE A 213 21.37 0.38 -60.47
CA ILE A 213 21.83 -0.56 -61.52
C ILE A 213 22.37 -1.84 -60.83
N GLU A 214 21.99 -2.99 -61.39
CA GLU A 214 22.32 -4.37 -61.03
C GLU A 214 23.72 -4.82 -61.51
N ALA A 215 24.30 -5.87 -60.89
CA ALA A 215 24.79 -7.05 -61.61
C ALA A 215 25.35 -8.16 -60.67
N ASN A 216 24.83 -9.37 -60.93
CA ASN A 216 25.21 -10.73 -60.55
C ASN A 216 26.68 -11.06 -60.18
N SER A 217 26.87 -11.94 -59.18
CA SER A 217 27.41 -13.30 -59.40
C SER A 217 27.28 -14.21 -58.16
N GLN A 218 27.10 -15.50 -58.43
CA GLN A 218 26.66 -16.59 -57.56
C GLN A 218 27.77 -17.19 -56.67
N GLY A 219 27.38 -17.82 -55.55
CA GLY A 219 28.22 -18.74 -54.77
C GLY A 219 27.61 -19.17 -53.42
N LEU A 220 27.05 -20.38 -53.39
CA LEU A 220 26.57 -21.24 -52.27
C LEU A 220 27.33 -21.09 -50.92
N ALA A 221 26.79 -21.33 -49.70
CA ALA A 221 25.59 -22.01 -49.23
C ALA A 221 25.32 -21.78 -47.71
N MET A 222 24.05 -21.96 -47.31
CA MET A 222 23.45 -22.34 -46.00
C MET A 222 23.66 -21.46 -44.75
N SER A 223 22.68 -21.18 -43.89
CA SER A 223 21.21 -21.19 -43.91
C SER A 223 20.73 -20.54 -42.59
N HIS A 224 20.04 -19.40 -42.68
CA HIS A 224 19.27 -18.81 -41.57
C HIS A 224 17.87 -18.43 -42.11
N CYS A 225 16.85 -18.78 -41.32
CA CYS A 225 15.41 -18.42 -41.24
C CYS A 225 14.89 -17.16 -41.99
N PRO A 226 13.57 -16.81 -42.02
CA PRO A 226 12.30 -17.54 -41.82
C PRO A 226 11.30 -17.30 -43.00
N PHE A 227 10.20 -18.05 -43.07
CA PHE A 227 9.15 -17.83 -44.10
C PHE A 227 7.97 -17.01 -43.55
N LYS A 228 7.61 -15.96 -44.31
CA LYS A 228 6.46 -15.06 -44.15
C LYS A 228 5.13 -15.78 -44.37
N GLU A 229 4.14 -15.44 -43.55
CA GLU A 229 2.74 -15.78 -43.77
C GLU A 229 2.19 -15.07 -45.03
N SER A 230 1.72 -15.88 -45.98
CA SER A 230 0.81 -15.49 -47.06
C SER A 230 -0.52 -16.18 -46.78
N GLY A 231 -1.60 -15.39 -46.75
CA GLY A 231 -2.94 -15.83 -46.41
C GLY A 231 -3.45 -17.00 -47.27
N ARG A 232 -3.71 -18.13 -46.61
CA ARG A 232 -4.79 -19.07 -46.92
C ARG A 232 -5.24 -19.70 -45.62
N ARG A 233 -6.45 -19.33 -45.19
CA ARG A 233 -7.11 -19.85 -44.00
C ARG A 233 -7.50 -21.30 -44.26
N ILE A 234 -6.58 -22.23 -44.03
CA ILE A 234 -6.87 -23.66 -44.01
C ILE A 234 -7.71 -23.92 -42.75
N LYS A 235 -9.01 -24.17 -42.94
CA LYS A 235 -9.88 -24.67 -41.87
C LYS A 235 -9.43 -26.09 -41.53
N TYR A 236 -8.61 -26.24 -40.49
CA TYR A 236 -8.45 -27.53 -39.84
C TYR A 236 -9.78 -27.88 -39.16
N LYS A 237 -10.55 -28.77 -39.79
CA LYS A 237 -11.71 -29.42 -39.17
C LYS A 237 -11.15 -30.44 -38.18
N MET A 238 -10.95 -30.04 -36.92
CA MET A 238 -10.69 -30.97 -35.83
C MET A 238 -11.96 -31.81 -35.66
N VAL A 239 -11.96 -33.02 -36.21
CA VAL A 239 -12.96 -34.04 -35.89
C VAL A 239 -12.56 -34.66 -34.55
N GLY A 240 -12.68 -33.86 -33.48
CA GLY A 240 -12.72 -34.36 -32.11
C GLY A 240 -14.18 -34.45 -31.70
N VAL A 241 -14.58 -35.52 -31.02
CA VAL A 241 -15.91 -35.61 -30.41
C VAL A 241 -16.07 -34.38 -29.50
N GLU A 242 -17.08 -33.55 -29.77
CA GLU A 242 -17.35 -32.36 -28.97
C GLU A 242 -17.66 -32.76 -27.52
N ARG A 243 -16.74 -32.43 -26.59
CA ARG A 243 -16.91 -32.72 -25.15
C ARG A 243 -17.53 -31.52 -24.46
N TYR A 244 -18.65 -31.72 -23.79
CA TYR A 244 -19.35 -30.66 -23.08
C TYR A 244 -19.07 -30.72 -21.57
N CYS A 245 -18.76 -29.58 -20.96
CA CYS A 245 -18.72 -29.44 -19.51
C CYS A 245 -19.71 -28.37 -19.05
N VAL A 246 -20.19 -28.48 -17.81
CA VAL A 246 -21.10 -27.51 -17.21
C VAL A 246 -20.46 -26.94 -15.96
N VAL A 247 -20.47 -25.61 -15.83
CA VAL A 247 -20.08 -24.91 -14.60
C VAL A 247 -21.32 -24.26 -14.01
N THR A 248 -21.84 -24.82 -12.92
CA THR A 248 -22.95 -24.20 -12.18
C THR A 248 -22.42 -23.07 -11.29
N GLY A 249 -23.16 -21.97 -11.20
CA GLY A 249 -22.66 -20.73 -10.59
C GLY A 249 -21.50 -20.15 -11.39
N GLY A 250 -21.47 -20.38 -12.71
CA GLY A 250 -20.33 -20.07 -13.59
C GLY A 250 -19.97 -18.59 -13.68
N ARG A 251 -20.82 -17.68 -13.18
CA ARG A 251 -20.55 -16.24 -13.06
C ARG A 251 -20.05 -15.84 -11.67
N GLY A 252 -19.93 -16.79 -10.76
CA GLY A 252 -19.32 -16.61 -9.44
C GLY A 252 -17.86 -16.15 -9.52
N PHE A 253 -17.32 -15.69 -8.40
CA PHE A 253 -15.95 -15.17 -8.32
C PHE A 253 -14.90 -16.21 -8.72
N ALA A 254 -14.88 -17.39 -8.11
CA ALA A 254 -13.92 -18.43 -8.48
C ALA A 254 -14.28 -19.11 -9.82
N ALA A 255 -15.57 -19.29 -10.08
CA ALA A 255 -16.05 -20.04 -11.23
C ALA A 255 -15.73 -19.37 -12.58
N ARG A 256 -15.71 -18.04 -12.67
CA ARG A 256 -15.34 -17.34 -13.91
C ARG A 256 -13.91 -17.65 -14.35
N HIS A 257 -12.99 -17.83 -13.41
CA HIS A 257 -11.60 -18.18 -13.70
C HIS A 257 -11.50 -19.63 -14.22
N LEU A 258 -12.30 -20.54 -13.64
CA LEU A 258 -12.44 -21.90 -14.17
C LEU A 258 -13.03 -21.90 -15.58
N VAL A 259 -14.09 -21.13 -15.83
CA VAL A 259 -14.71 -21.00 -17.16
C VAL A 259 -13.68 -20.50 -18.17
N THR A 260 -12.90 -19.47 -17.85
CA THR A 260 -11.83 -18.96 -18.71
C THR A 260 -10.81 -20.06 -19.03
N MET A 261 -10.28 -20.75 -18.01
CA MET A 261 -9.30 -21.83 -18.23
C MET A 261 -9.84 -23.00 -19.07
N LEU A 262 -11.11 -23.37 -18.88
CA LEU A 262 -11.77 -24.42 -19.67
C LEU A 262 -11.98 -24.00 -21.13
N ILE A 263 -12.28 -22.73 -21.39
CA ILE A 263 -12.41 -22.19 -22.75
C ILE A 263 -11.03 -22.12 -23.43
N GLU A 264 -10.00 -21.75 -22.69
CA GLU A 264 -8.62 -21.62 -23.19
C GLU A 264 -7.96 -22.96 -23.47
N SER A 265 -8.32 -24.02 -22.74
CA SER A 265 -7.79 -25.37 -23.00
C SER A 265 -8.20 -25.91 -24.37
N ARG A 266 -9.33 -25.39 -24.93
CA ARG A 266 -9.95 -25.85 -26.19
C ARG A 266 -10.36 -27.32 -26.22
N GLU A 267 -10.33 -27.99 -25.07
CA GLU A 267 -10.78 -29.37 -24.90
C GLU A 267 -12.30 -29.47 -24.73
N TRP A 268 -12.94 -28.36 -24.31
CA TRP A 268 -14.33 -28.33 -23.88
C TRP A 268 -15.17 -27.30 -24.64
N LEU A 269 -16.42 -27.67 -24.89
CA LEU A 269 -17.51 -26.72 -25.07
C LEU A 269 -18.13 -26.44 -23.70
N VAL A 270 -18.07 -25.18 -23.28
CA VAL A 270 -18.34 -24.79 -21.88
C VAL A 270 -19.76 -24.26 -21.73
N ARG A 271 -20.57 -24.92 -20.91
CA ARG A 271 -21.90 -24.41 -20.53
C ARG A 271 -21.84 -23.70 -19.19
N VAL A 272 -22.10 -22.40 -19.21
CA VAL A 272 -22.15 -21.55 -18.02
C VAL A 272 -23.58 -21.54 -17.51
N ALA A 273 -23.85 -22.26 -16.42
CA ALA A 273 -25.17 -22.33 -15.80
C ALA A 273 -25.22 -21.39 -14.58
N ASP A 274 -26.14 -20.42 -14.59
CA ASP A 274 -26.27 -19.43 -13.52
C ASP A 274 -27.71 -18.93 -13.37
N LEU A 275 -28.04 -18.19 -12.30
CA LEU A 275 -29.41 -17.80 -11.95
C LEU A 275 -30.01 -16.72 -12.88
N GLY A 276 -29.17 -15.89 -13.48
CA GLY A 276 -29.61 -14.79 -14.34
C GLY A 276 -30.36 -15.29 -15.59
N PRO A 277 -31.38 -14.55 -16.07
CA PRO A 277 -32.04 -14.90 -17.33
C PRO A 277 -31.09 -14.76 -18.53
N GLU A 278 -30.13 -13.83 -18.44
CA GLU A 278 -29.14 -13.53 -19.47
C GLU A 278 -27.78 -13.29 -18.84
N ILE A 279 -26.72 -13.56 -19.60
CA ILE A 279 -25.36 -13.28 -19.19
C ILE A 279 -25.03 -11.79 -19.35
N LYS A 280 -24.59 -11.16 -18.27
CA LYS A 280 -24.02 -9.81 -18.30
C LYS A 280 -22.51 -9.91 -18.17
N LEU A 281 -21.79 -9.49 -19.21
CA LEU A 281 -20.34 -9.46 -19.23
C LEU A 281 -19.84 -8.09 -18.76
N GLU A 282 -18.81 -8.10 -17.91
CA GLU A 282 -18.03 -6.91 -17.62
C GLU A 282 -17.08 -6.61 -18.80
N PRO A 283 -16.63 -5.36 -19.00
CA PRO A 283 -15.80 -4.99 -20.16
C PRO A 283 -14.54 -5.84 -20.35
N TYR A 284 -13.92 -6.30 -19.25
CA TYR A 284 -12.74 -7.16 -19.31
C TYR A 284 -13.06 -8.62 -19.69
N GLU A 285 -14.32 -9.04 -19.63
CA GLU A 285 -14.77 -10.41 -19.96
C GLU A 285 -15.16 -10.57 -21.44
N GLU A 286 -15.27 -9.47 -22.19
CA GLU A 286 -15.59 -9.46 -23.63
C GLU A 286 -14.55 -10.14 -24.52
N GLY A 287 -13.34 -10.33 -23.98
CA GLY A 287 -12.26 -11.10 -24.61
C GLY A 287 -12.60 -12.59 -24.66
N VAL A 288 -12.07 -13.38 -23.72
CA VAL A 288 -12.13 -14.85 -23.79
C VAL A 288 -13.56 -15.39 -23.77
N LEU A 289 -14.38 -14.97 -22.80
CA LEU A 289 -15.75 -15.48 -22.65
C LEU A 289 -16.69 -14.90 -23.70
N GLY A 290 -16.60 -13.59 -23.98
CA GLY A 290 -17.39 -12.95 -25.03
C GLY A 290 -17.15 -13.57 -26.41
N GLU A 291 -15.89 -13.82 -26.77
CA GLU A 291 -15.56 -14.50 -28.03
C GLU A 291 -16.09 -15.94 -28.06
N ALA A 292 -15.93 -16.69 -26.97
CA ALA A 292 -16.40 -18.07 -26.88
C ALA A 292 -17.94 -18.17 -27.02
N LEU A 293 -18.69 -17.23 -26.46
CA LEU A 293 -20.15 -17.16 -26.61
C LEU A 293 -20.53 -16.90 -28.07
N ARG A 294 -19.85 -15.94 -28.73
CA ARG A 294 -20.09 -15.62 -30.16
C ARG A 294 -19.71 -16.77 -31.08
N SER A 295 -18.64 -17.49 -30.77
CA SER A 295 -18.16 -18.62 -31.58
C SER A 295 -18.90 -19.93 -31.29
N GLY A 296 -19.82 -19.96 -30.32
CA GLY A 296 -20.51 -21.17 -29.87
C GLY A 296 -19.65 -22.13 -29.02
N ARG A 297 -18.43 -21.74 -28.64
CA ARG A 297 -17.57 -22.54 -27.74
C ARG A 297 -18.00 -22.46 -26.28
N ALA A 298 -18.72 -21.41 -25.92
CA ALA A 298 -19.41 -21.30 -24.65
C ALA A 298 -20.91 -21.07 -24.88
N ARG A 299 -21.74 -21.57 -23.97
CA ARG A 299 -23.19 -21.33 -23.97
C ARG A 299 -23.66 -20.96 -22.58
N TYR A 300 -24.44 -19.89 -22.48
CA TYR A 300 -25.12 -19.53 -21.23
C TYR A 300 -26.45 -20.27 -21.11
N VAL A 301 -26.75 -20.76 -19.89
CA VAL A 301 -28.04 -21.35 -19.54
C VAL A 301 -28.49 -20.80 -18.20
N SER A 302 -29.68 -20.18 -18.18
CA SER A 302 -30.35 -19.82 -16.94
C SER A 302 -30.77 -21.09 -16.21
N ALA A 303 -30.33 -21.27 -14.97
CA ALA A 303 -30.70 -22.41 -14.14
C ALA A 303 -30.72 -22.02 -12.66
N ASP A 304 -31.89 -22.11 -12.04
CA ASP A 304 -32.04 -22.11 -10.59
C ASP A 304 -31.84 -23.53 -10.06
N LEU A 305 -30.89 -23.74 -9.15
CA LEU A 305 -30.63 -25.07 -8.59
C LEU A 305 -31.81 -25.63 -7.79
N ARG A 306 -32.74 -24.78 -7.34
CA ARG A 306 -33.96 -25.19 -6.65
C ARG A 306 -34.99 -25.79 -7.60
N ASP A 307 -34.88 -25.51 -8.90
CA ASP A 307 -35.73 -26.07 -9.95
C ASP A 307 -35.02 -27.24 -10.65
N LYS A 308 -35.42 -28.46 -10.27
CA LYS A 308 -34.83 -29.69 -10.82
C LYS A 308 -34.92 -29.79 -12.35
N ALA A 309 -36.01 -29.32 -12.96
CA ALA A 309 -36.19 -29.41 -14.41
C ALA A 309 -35.21 -28.49 -15.16
N GLN A 310 -34.96 -27.29 -14.62
CA GLN A 310 -33.93 -26.39 -15.15
C GLN A 310 -32.53 -26.99 -15.02
N VAL A 311 -32.23 -27.64 -13.88
CA VAL A 311 -30.93 -28.31 -13.66
C VAL A 311 -30.73 -29.45 -14.67
N ILE A 312 -31.73 -30.32 -14.88
CA ILE A 312 -31.66 -31.41 -15.87
C ILE A 312 -31.35 -30.85 -17.27
N LYS A 313 -32.11 -29.83 -17.71
CA LYS A 313 -31.89 -29.17 -18.99
C LYS A 313 -30.49 -28.55 -19.10
N ALA A 314 -29.98 -27.98 -18.00
CA ALA A 314 -28.64 -27.42 -17.96
C ALA A 314 -27.54 -28.49 -18.02
N LEU A 315 -27.80 -29.72 -17.59
CA LEU A 315 -26.83 -30.82 -17.53
C LEU A 315 -26.90 -31.77 -18.73
N GLU A 316 -27.92 -31.66 -19.58
CA GLU A 316 -28.11 -32.54 -20.73
C GLU A 316 -26.90 -32.57 -21.68
N GLY A 317 -26.40 -33.79 -21.94
CA GLY A 317 -25.23 -34.04 -22.79
C GLY A 317 -23.88 -33.71 -22.16
N ALA A 318 -23.83 -33.28 -20.90
CA ALA A 318 -22.59 -32.96 -20.21
C ALA A 318 -21.80 -34.20 -19.82
N GLU A 319 -20.48 -34.16 -20.03
CA GLU A 319 -19.60 -35.23 -19.56
C GLU A 319 -19.16 -35.02 -18.10
N VAL A 320 -18.94 -33.76 -17.73
CA VAL A 320 -18.50 -33.33 -16.40
C VAL A 320 -19.28 -32.10 -15.94
N VAL A 321 -19.59 -32.07 -14.65
CA VAL A 321 -20.22 -30.93 -13.97
C VAL A 321 -19.28 -30.42 -12.88
N PHE A 322 -18.90 -29.15 -12.99
CA PHE A 322 -18.23 -28.38 -11.94
C PHE A 322 -19.31 -27.64 -11.14
N HIS A 323 -19.59 -28.14 -9.95
CA HIS A 323 -20.64 -27.62 -9.10
C HIS A 323 -20.10 -26.56 -8.12
N MET A 324 -20.09 -25.29 -8.55
CA MET A 324 -19.53 -24.15 -7.80
C MET A 324 -20.59 -23.15 -7.29
N ALA A 325 -21.87 -23.37 -7.60
CA ALA A 325 -22.95 -22.50 -7.17
C ALA A 325 -23.18 -22.60 -5.65
N ALA A 326 -23.17 -21.44 -4.99
CA ALA A 326 -23.55 -21.27 -3.59
C ALA A 326 -24.00 -19.81 -3.36
N PRO A 327 -24.90 -19.54 -2.41
CA PRO A 327 -25.19 -18.18 -1.97
C PRO A 327 -23.97 -17.55 -1.28
N ASP A 328 -23.93 -16.22 -1.21
CA ASP A 328 -22.92 -15.48 -0.46
C ASP A 328 -22.93 -15.90 1.02
N SER A 329 -21.78 -16.33 1.52
CA SER A 329 -21.60 -16.81 2.90
C SER A 329 -21.87 -15.74 3.97
N SER A 330 -21.81 -14.46 3.60
CA SER A 330 -22.11 -13.34 4.50
C SER A 330 -23.61 -13.13 4.73
N ILE A 331 -24.49 -13.71 3.91
CA ILE A 331 -25.94 -13.60 4.06
C ILE A 331 -26.39 -14.49 5.22
N ASN A 332 -26.97 -13.88 6.24
CA ASN A 332 -27.53 -14.59 7.40
C ASN A 332 -28.94 -15.14 7.12
N ASN A 333 -29.07 -16.06 6.17
CA ASN A 333 -30.35 -16.70 5.81
C ASN A 333 -30.18 -18.22 5.67
N HIS A 334 -30.48 -18.94 6.75
CA HIS A 334 -30.38 -20.40 6.77
C HIS A 334 -31.24 -21.08 5.69
N LYS A 335 -32.48 -20.63 5.49
CA LYS A 335 -33.40 -21.22 4.51
C LYS A 335 -32.84 -21.12 3.08
N LEU A 336 -32.28 -19.95 2.74
CA LEU A 336 -31.63 -19.75 1.45
C LEU A 336 -30.43 -20.69 1.28
N HIS A 337 -29.53 -20.71 2.26
CA HIS A 337 -28.35 -21.60 2.25
C HIS A 337 -28.75 -23.07 2.13
N TYR A 338 -29.76 -23.51 2.88
CA TYR A 338 -30.24 -24.89 2.83
C TYR A 338 -30.83 -25.23 1.44
N SER A 339 -31.73 -24.38 0.93
CA SER A 339 -32.39 -24.61 -0.36
C SER A 339 -31.42 -24.69 -1.55
N VAL A 340 -30.27 -24.01 -1.48
CA VAL A 340 -29.29 -24.01 -2.57
C VAL A 340 -28.17 -25.02 -2.31
N ASN A 341 -27.52 -24.99 -1.14
CA ASN A 341 -26.35 -25.82 -0.85
C ASN A 341 -26.71 -27.29 -0.57
N VAL A 342 -27.93 -27.58 -0.09
CA VAL A 342 -28.37 -28.94 0.24
C VAL A 342 -29.33 -29.45 -0.82
N GLU A 343 -30.51 -28.81 -0.96
CA GLU A 343 -31.52 -29.25 -1.92
C GLU A 343 -31.05 -29.06 -3.37
N GLY A 344 -30.42 -27.92 -3.66
CA GLY A 344 -29.81 -27.67 -4.97
C GLY A 344 -28.71 -28.66 -5.33
N THR A 345 -27.81 -28.99 -4.38
CA THR A 345 -26.80 -30.04 -4.59
C THR A 345 -27.44 -31.40 -4.85
N LYS A 346 -28.50 -31.75 -4.13
CA LYS A 346 -29.27 -32.98 -4.37
C LYS A 346 -29.86 -32.99 -5.79
N ASN A 347 -30.44 -31.88 -6.24
CA ASN A 347 -30.98 -31.75 -7.60
C ASN A 347 -29.88 -31.93 -8.66
N VAL A 348 -28.68 -31.36 -8.44
CA VAL A 348 -27.52 -31.53 -9.33
C VAL A 348 -27.09 -33.00 -9.38
N ILE A 349 -27.00 -33.68 -8.23
CA ILE A 349 -26.65 -35.10 -8.17
C ILE A 349 -27.67 -35.95 -8.93
N ASP A 350 -28.96 -35.73 -8.68
CA ASP A 350 -30.03 -36.46 -9.37
C ASP A 350 -29.98 -36.24 -10.89
N ALA A 351 -29.81 -34.98 -11.31
CA ALA A 351 -29.69 -34.62 -12.72
C ALA A 351 -28.42 -35.20 -13.37
N CYS A 352 -27.30 -35.29 -12.64
CA CYS A 352 -26.10 -35.98 -13.12
C CYS A 352 -26.38 -37.45 -13.41
N VAL A 353 -27.08 -38.14 -12.51
CA VAL A 353 -27.44 -39.55 -12.69
C VAL A 353 -28.41 -39.73 -13.86
N GLU A 354 -29.43 -38.86 -13.97
CA GLU A 354 -30.44 -38.91 -15.03
C GLU A 354 -29.83 -38.62 -16.42
N CYS A 355 -28.97 -37.61 -16.51
CA CYS A 355 -28.28 -37.22 -17.75
C CYS A 355 -27.05 -38.07 -18.06
N LYS A 356 -26.73 -39.08 -17.23
CA LYS A 356 -25.55 -39.96 -17.36
C LYS A 356 -24.22 -39.18 -17.41
N VAL A 357 -24.14 -38.11 -16.63
CA VAL A 357 -22.89 -37.37 -16.41
C VAL A 357 -21.86 -38.32 -15.78
N LYS A 358 -20.62 -38.27 -16.27
CA LYS A 358 -19.58 -39.20 -15.80
C LYS A 358 -18.93 -38.72 -14.51
N ARG A 359 -18.78 -37.40 -14.34
CA ARG A 359 -18.00 -36.79 -13.26
C ARG A 359 -18.69 -35.57 -12.65
N LEU A 360 -18.73 -35.49 -11.33
CA LEU A 360 -19.21 -34.34 -10.56
C LEU A 360 -18.12 -33.85 -9.59
N ILE A 361 -17.65 -32.63 -9.81
CA ILE A 361 -16.64 -31.99 -8.95
C ILE A 361 -17.34 -30.88 -8.17
N HIS A 362 -17.52 -31.08 -6.87
CA HIS A 362 -18.22 -30.14 -6.00
C HIS A 362 -17.26 -29.19 -5.28
N THR A 363 -17.48 -27.88 -5.38
CA THR A 363 -16.73 -26.91 -4.57
C THR A 363 -17.35 -26.85 -3.18
N SER A 364 -16.64 -27.41 -2.19
CA SER A 364 -16.93 -27.32 -0.76
C SER A 364 -16.16 -26.16 -0.12
N SER A 365 -15.90 -26.21 1.18
CA SER A 365 -15.16 -25.19 1.92
C SER A 365 -14.39 -25.81 3.08
N PRO A 366 -13.23 -25.27 3.49
CA PRO A 366 -12.58 -25.71 4.73
C PRO A 366 -13.40 -25.40 5.99
N SER A 367 -14.46 -24.60 5.91
CA SER A 367 -15.33 -24.34 7.05
C SER A 367 -16.16 -25.56 7.47
N VAL A 368 -16.27 -26.60 6.63
CA VAL A 368 -17.01 -27.83 6.94
C VAL A 368 -16.39 -28.63 8.10
N VAL A 369 -15.11 -28.43 8.39
CA VAL A 369 -14.41 -29.05 9.53
C VAL A 369 -14.14 -28.07 10.68
N PHE A 370 -14.66 -26.84 10.60
CA PHE A 370 -14.38 -25.78 11.56
C PHE A 370 -15.55 -25.55 12.50
N ASP A 371 -15.31 -25.62 13.81
CA ASP A 371 -16.33 -25.50 14.85
C ASP A 371 -16.57 -24.05 15.33
N GLY A 372 -15.80 -23.08 14.83
CA GLY A 372 -15.92 -21.67 15.23
C GLY A 372 -15.15 -21.29 16.50
N VAL A 373 -14.51 -22.26 17.16
CA VAL A 373 -13.89 -22.09 18.48
C VAL A 373 -12.41 -22.42 18.45
N HIS A 374 -12.05 -23.57 17.87
CA HIS A 374 -10.68 -24.07 17.89
C HIS A 374 -9.97 -23.78 16.57
N GLY A 375 -8.74 -23.27 16.67
CA GLY A 375 -7.87 -23.12 15.49
C GLY A 375 -7.48 -24.46 14.90
N THR A 376 -7.10 -24.45 13.63
CA THR A 376 -6.57 -25.62 12.92
C THR A 376 -5.11 -25.39 12.59
N ASP A 377 -4.27 -26.37 12.90
CA ASP A 377 -2.85 -26.35 12.57
C ASP A 377 -2.53 -27.54 11.66
N ASN A 378 -2.24 -27.24 10.39
CA ASN A 378 -1.95 -28.19 9.32
C ASN A 378 -2.98 -29.34 9.22
N ALA A 379 -4.27 -29.01 9.37
CA ALA A 379 -5.35 -29.98 9.38
C ALA A 379 -5.52 -30.65 8.02
N ASP A 380 -5.84 -31.95 8.01
CA ASP A 380 -6.06 -32.74 6.80
C ASP A 380 -7.50 -33.29 6.74
N GLU A 381 -7.80 -34.08 5.71
CA GLU A 381 -9.14 -34.62 5.48
C GLU A 381 -9.56 -35.72 6.46
N SER A 382 -8.71 -36.11 7.43
CA SER A 382 -9.11 -37.00 8.54
C SER A 382 -9.90 -36.28 9.63
N MET A 383 -9.87 -34.93 9.65
CA MET A 383 -10.65 -34.14 10.60
C MET A 383 -12.15 -34.39 10.45
N PRO A 384 -12.86 -34.73 11.54
CA PRO A 384 -14.29 -34.99 11.50
C PRO A 384 -15.09 -33.72 11.27
N TYR A 385 -16.30 -33.87 10.74
CA TYR A 385 -17.28 -32.79 10.74
C TYR A 385 -17.66 -32.42 12.18
N PRO A 386 -17.75 -31.13 12.53
CA PRO A 386 -18.06 -30.71 13.89
C PRO A 386 -19.51 -31.02 14.23
N SER A 387 -19.77 -31.38 15.49
CA SER A 387 -21.14 -31.59 15.99
C SER A 387 -21.97 -30.30 15.97
N LYS A 388 -21.32 -29.15 16.11
CA LYS A 388 -21.90 -27.82 16.01
C LYS A 388 -21.05 -26.95 15.10
N HIS A 389 -21.65 -26.47 14.01
CA HIS A 389 -21.00 -25.59 13.06
C HIS A 389 -20.99 -24.13 13.54
N ASN A 390 -20.00 -23.37 13.07
CA ASN A 390 -19.89 -21.94 13.35
C ASN A 390 -21.08 -21.11 12.84
N ASP A 391 -21.57 -21.45 11.66
CA ASP A 391 -22.63 -20.71 10.96
C ASP A 391 -23.46 -21.62 10.05
N SER A 392 -24.59 -21.10 9.56
CA SER A 392 -25.51 -21.82 8.67
C SER A 392 -24.88 -22.19 7.33
N TYR A 393 -23.99 -21.33 6.81
CA TYR A 393 -23.28 -21.61 5.57
C TYR A 393 -22.42 -22.88 5.72
N SER A 394 -21.62 -22.96 6.79
CA SER A 394 -20.75 -24.09 7.08
C SER A 394 -21.54 -25.38 7.28
N ALA A 395 -22.65 -25.34 8.03
CA ALA A 395 -23.53 -26.51 8.21
C ALA A 395 -24.09 -27.03 6.88
N THR A 396 -24.66 -26.14 6.06
CA THR A 396 -25.27 -26.53 4.79
C THR A 396 -24.24 -26.96 3.73
N LYS A 397 -23.02 -26.39 3.76
CA LYS A 397 -21.90 -26.87 2.94
C LYS A 397 -21.42 -28.27 3.35
N THR A 398 -21.41 -28.57 4.65
CA THR A 398 -21.11 -29.93 5.14
C THR A 398 -22.14 -30.93 4.63
N GLU A 399 -23.43 -30.63 4.75
CA GLU A 399 -24.49 -31.50 4.26
C GLU A 399 -24.39 -31.74 2.74
N GLY A 400 -24.17 -30.67 1.95
CA GLY A 400 -23.95 -30.78 0.51
C GLY A 400 -22.73 -31.62 0.13
N GLU A 401 -21.62 -31.47 0.85
CA GLU A 401 -20.41 -32.28 0.65
C GLU A 401 -20.66 -33.77 0.95
N VAL A 402 -21.34 -34.07 2.06
CA VAL A 402 -21.72 -35.43 2.42
C VAL A 402 -22.60 -36.06 1.34
N LEU A 403 -23.56 -35.31 0.77
CA LEU A 403 -24.39 -35.79 -0.33
C LEU A 403 -23.57 -36.09 -1.58
N ALA A 404 -22.66 -35.19 -1.96
CA ALA A 404 -21.81 -35.36 -3.13
C ALA A 404 -20.90 -36.60 -3.00
N LEU A 405 -20.23 -36.76 -1.85
CA LEU A 405 -19.36 -37.92 -1.60
C LEU A 405 -20.14 -39.24 -1.57
N LYS A 406 -21.36 -39.25 -1.00
CA LYS A 406 -22.24 -40.43 -0.99
C LYS A 406 -22.74 -40.81 -2.38
N ALA A 407 -22.79 -39.87 -3.32
CA ALA A 407 -23.21 -40.13 -4.69
C ALA A 407 -22.14 -40.83 -5.54
N ASN A 408 -20.91 -40.94 -5.04
CA ASN A 408 -19.83 -41.63 -5.74
C ASN A 408 -20.19 -43.08 -6.07
N GLY A 409 -19.99 -43.48 -7.33
CA GLY A 409 -20.30 -44.79 -7.86
C GLY A 409 -21.77 -45.00 -8.25
N LYS A 410 -22.69 -44.08 -7.89
CA LYS A 410 -24.10 -44.20 -8.25
C LYS A 410 -24.27 -44.13 -9.76
N ASN A 411 -24.70 -45.23 -10.38
CA ASN A 411 -24.84 -45.37 -11.83
C ASN A 411 -23.57 -45.00 -12.62
N GLY A 412 -22.39 -45.24 -12.04
CA GLY A 412 -21.09 -44.92 -12.66
C GLY A 412 -20.65 -43.46 -12.53
N LEU A 413 -21.37 -42.62 -11.79
CA LEU A 413 -20.97 -41.24 -11.49
C LEU A 413 -19.76 -41.22 -10.55
N LEU A 414 -18.65 -40.65 -10.99
CA LEU A 414 -17.49 -40.38 -10.14
C LEU A 414 -17.62 -38.98 -9.52
N THR A 415 -17.28 -38.83 -8.25
CA THR A 415 -17.42 -37.55 -7.54
C THR A 415 -16.15 -37.19 -6.80
N CYS A 416 -15.90 -35.90 -6.58
CA CYS A 416 -14.95 -35.44 -5.56
C CYS A 416 -15.35 -34.04 -5.06
N CYS A 417 -14.79 -33.65 -3.91
CA CYS A 417 -15.06 -32.35 -3.29
C CYS A 417 -13.77 -31.54 -3.12
N ILE A 418 -13.80 -30.27 -3.50
CA ILE A 418 -12.68 -29.33 -3.41
C ILE A 418 -12.95 -28.33 -2.27
N ARG A 419 -12.07 -28.25 -1.27
CA ARG A 419 -12.16 -27.34 -0.11
C ARG A 419 -11.11 -26.22 -0.23
N PRO A 420 -11.36 -25.16 -1.02
CA PRO A 420 -10.39 -24.09 -1.21
C PRO A 420 -10.31 -23.16 0.01
N SER A 421 -9.10 -22.84 0.46
CA SER A 421 -8.89 -21.94 1.60
C SER A 421 -8.83 -20.47 1.20
N SER A 422 -9.65 -19.64 1.86
CA SER A 422 -9.66 -18.16 1.78
C SER A 422 -9.30 -17.62 0.38
N ILE A 423 -10.19 -17.84 -0.58
CA ILE A 423 -9.95 -17.50 -1.99
C ILE A 423 -9.76 -15.98 -2.13
N PHE A 424 -8.71 -15.56 -2.84
CA PHE A 424 -8.45 -14.16 -3.16
C PHE A 424 -7.95 -14.02 -4.60
N GLY A 425 -8.11 -12.85 -5.20
CA GLY A 425 -7.72 -12.61 -6.59
C GLY A 425 -8.53 -11.52 -7.29
N PRO A 426 -8.20 -11.22 -8.56
CA PRO A 426 -8.98 -10.28 -9.38
C PRO A 426 -10.45 -10.67 -9.50
N GLY A 427 -11.34 -9.72 -9.22
CA GLY A 427 -12.79 -9.90 -9.29
C GLY A 427 -13.44 -10.42 -8.00
N ASP A 428 -12.68 -10.56 -6.91
CA ASP A 428 -13.20 -10.72 -5.56
C ASP A 428 -14.12 -9.54 -5.19
N ARG A 429 -15.30 -9.87 -4.67
CA ARG A 429 -16.35 -8.90 -4.31
C ARG A 429 -16.51 -8.74 -2.80
N LEU A 430 -15.83 -9.57 -2.00
CA LEU A 430 -16.04 -9.68 -0.57
C LEU A 430 -14.81 -9.26 0.22
N LEU A 431 -13.65 -9.92 0.02
CA LEU A 431 -12.51 -9.75 0.91
C LEU A 431 -11.82 -8.39 0.69
N VAL A 432 -11.32 -8.09 -0.52
CA VAL A 432 -10.61 -6.83 -0.80
C VAL A 432 -11.52 -5.60 -0.59
N PRO A 433 -12.77 -5.55 -1.10
CA PRO A 433 -13.65 -4.41 -0.86
C PRO A 433 -13.99 -4.19 0.62
N SER A 434 -14.15 -5.26 1.40
CA SER A 434 -14.40 -5.15 2.85
C SER A 434 -13.18 -4.59 3.60
N LEU A 435 -11.97 -5.02 3.24
CA LEU A 435 -10.73 -4.47 3.81
C LEU A 435 -10.58 -2.99 3.51
N VAL A 436 -10.83 -2.57 2.26
CA VAL A 436 -10.80 -1.16 1.85
C VAL A 436 -11.87 -0.35 2.58
N THR A 437 -13.09 -0.87 2.71
CA THR A 437 -14.17 -0.21 3.45
C THR A 437 -13.80 -0.02 4.93
N ALA A 438 -13.21 -1.03 5.55
CA ALA A 438 -12.71 -0.93 6.92
C ALA A 438 -11.56 0.09 7.05
N ALA A 439 -10.67 0.16 6.05
CA ALA A 439 -9.57 1.11 6.02
C ALA A 439 -10.06 2.56 5.87
N ARG A 440 -10.99 2.81 4.94
CA ARG A 440 -11.66 4.12 4.78
C ARG A 440 -12.39 4.57 6.04
N ALA A 441 -12.96 3.62 6.80
CA ALA A 441 -13.58 3.88 8.09
C ALA A 441 -12.57 4.06 9.25
N GLY A 442 -11.27 4.00 9.00
CA GLY A 442 -10.20 4.12 10.01
C GLY A 442 -10.08 2.90 10.94
N LYS A 443 -10.73 1.78 10.61
CA LYS A 443 -10.76 0.54 11.43
C LYS A 443 -9.60 -0.41 11.13
N SER A 444 -8.89 -0.22 10.00
CA SER A 444 -7.77 -1.09 9.59
C SER A 444 -6.51 -0.96 10.46
N LYS A 445 -6.46 0.02 11.38
CA LYS A 445 -5.28 0.27 12.21
C LYS A 445 -5.06 -0.80 13.29
N PHE A 446 -6.08 -1.59 13.59
CA PHE A 446 -6.10 -2.52 14.71
C PHE A 446 -5.79 -3.96 14.28
N ILE A 447 -4.91 -4.61 15.04
CA ILE A 447 -4.61 -6.04 15.00
C ILE A 447 -5.26 -6.65 16.24
N ILE A 448 -6.16 -7.61 16.06
CA ILE A 448 -6.78 -8.33 17.18
C ILE A 448 -5.91 -9.55 17.49
N GLY A 449 -5.48 -9.67 18.75
CA GLY A 449 -4.53 -10.69 19.19
C GLY A 449 -3.07 -10.24 19.07
N ASP A 450 -2.15 -11.20 19.03
CA ASP A 450 -0.71 -10.95 18.93
C ASP A 450 -0.22 -10.72 17.48
N GLY A 451 -1.06 -11.07 16.51
CA GLY A 451 -0.82 -10.93 15.07
C GLY A 451 -0.01 -12.07 14.44
N ASN A 452 0.24 -13.16 15.18
CA ASN A 452 1.05 -14.28 14.69
C ASN A 452 0.25 -15.43 14.09
N ASN A 453 -1.07 -15.29 14.00
CA ASN A 453 -1.95 -16.34 13.50
C ASN A 453 -1.70 -16.65 12.01
N LEU A 454 -1.36 -17.90 11.72
CA LEU A 454 -1.08 -18.39 10.38
C LEU A 454 -2.36 -18.80 9.65
N TYR A 455 -2.45 -18.44 8.37
CA TYR A 455 -3.60 -18.66 7.52
C TYR A 455 -3.16 -19.15 6.13
N ASP A 456 -3.93 -20.07 5.57
CA ASP A 456 -3.85 -20.41 4.16
C ASP A 456 -4.76 -19.51 3.31
N PHE A 457 -4.16 -18.83 2.34
CA PHE A 457 -4.85 -18.08 1.30
C PHE A 457 -4.60 -18.75 -0.04
N THR A 458 -5.64 -18.90 -0.86
CA THR A 458 -5.51 -19.56 -2.16
C THR A 458 -5.83 -18.58 -3.27
N TYR A 459 -4.91 -18.40 -4.19
CA TYR A 459 -5.13 -17.55 -5.35
C TYR A 459 -6.21 -18.19 -6.25
N VAL A 460 -7.12 -17.35 -6.77
CA VAL A 460 -8.33 -17.82 -7.46
C VAL A 460 -8.05 -18.71 -8.68
N GLU A 461 -6.99 -18.43 -9.43
CA GLU A 461 -6.58 -19.27 -10.57
C GLU A 461 -6.04 -20.64 -10.12
N ASN A 462 -5.41 -20.73 -8.94
CA ASN A 462 -5.00 -22.02 -8.38
C ASN A 462 -6.21 -22.85 -7.96
N VAL A 463 -7.28 -22.21 -7.47
CA VAL A 463 -8.55 -22.90 -7.20
C VAL A 463 -9.16 -23.45 -8.48
N ALA A 464 -9.20 -22.66 -9.55
CA ALA A 464 -9.66 -23.11 -10.86
C ALA A 464 -8.79 -24.28 -11.39
N HIS A 465 -7.47 -24.16 -11.28
CA HIS A 465 -6.53 -25.21 -11.64
C HIS A 465 -6.78 -26.51 -10.87
N ALA A 466 -7.06 -26.44 -9.57
CA ALA A 466 -7.39 -27.62 -8.77
C ALA A 466 -8.63 -28.37 -9.27
N HIS A 467 -9.65 -27.66 -9.77
CA HIS A 467 -10.83 -28.29 -10.38
C HIS A 467 -10.46 -29.02 -11.67
N ILE A 468 -9.58 -28.44 -12.50
CA ILE A 468 -9.09 -29.07 -13.73
C ILE A 468 -8.25 -30.32 -13.40
N CYS A 469 -7.37 -30.24 -12.40
CA CYS A 469 -6.61 -31.38 -11.89
C CYS A 469 -7.52 -32.52 -11.43
N ALA A 470 -8.57 -32.19 -10.67
CA ALA A 470 -9.56 -33.17 -10.24
C ALA A 470 -10.30 -33.81 -11.42
N GLU A 471 -10.70 -33.04 -12.43
CA GLU A 471 -11.33 -33.58 -13.65
C GLU A 471 -10.39 -34.55 -14.37
N LYS A 472 -9.14 -34.14 -14.59
CA LYS A 472 -8.14 -34.96 -15.28
C LYS A 472 -7.88 -36.27 -14.55
N ALA A 473 -7.69 -36.23 -13.23
CA ALA A 473 -7.47 -37.43 -12.41
C ALA A 473 -8.69 -38.38 -12.47
N LEU A 474 -9.91 -37.87 -12.32
CA LEU A 474 -11.13 -38.67 -12.44
C LEU A 474 -11.37 -39.21 -13.85
N SER A 475 -10.90 -38.51 -14.89
CA SER A 475 -11.04 -38.94 -16.29
C SER A 475 -10.00 -39.97 -16.75
N SER A 476 -8.91 -40.14 -15.98
CA SER A 476 -7.78 -41.00 -16.35
C SER A 476 -8.11 -42.50 -16.34
N GLY A 477 -9.19 -42.89 -15.66
CA GLY A 477 -9.56 -44.30 -15.47
C GLY A 477 -8.58 -45.06 -14.55
N GLY A 478 -8.85 -46.35 -14.36
CA GLY A 478 -8.02 -47.26 -13.57
C GLY A 478 -7.78 -46.79 -12.13
N GLU A 479 -6.62 -47.15 -11.58
CA GLU A 479 -6.24 -46.89 -10.18
C GLU A 479 -6.23 -45.38 -9.85
N ILE A 480 -5.85 -44.52 -10.80
CA ILE A 480 -5.79 -43.06 -10.58
C ILE A 480 -7.20 -42.52 -10.29
N ALA A 481 -8.18 -42.87 -11.14
CA ALA A 481 -9.55 -42.43 -10.95
C ALA A 481 -10.17 -43.01 -9.67
N GLU A 482 -9.89 -44.27 -9.34
CA GLU A 482 -10.37 -44.92 -8.12
C GLU A 482 -9.82 -44.25 -6.84
N ARG A 483 -8.55 -43.86 -6.84
CA ARG A 483 -7.94 -43.12 -5.71
C ARG A 483 -8.47 -41.68 -5.60
N ALA A 484 -8.80 -41.06 -6.72
CA ALA A 484 -9.29 -39.69 -6.79
C ALA A 484 -10.79 -39.55 -6.44
N ALA A 485 -11.59 -40.58 -6.75
CA ALA A 485 -13.04 -40.56 -6.61
C ALA A 485 -13.51 -40.77 -5.15
N GLY A 486 -14.65 -40.18 -4.81
CA GLY A 486 -15.28 -40.29 -3.49
C GLY A 486 -14.50 -39.61 -2.37
N GLN A 487 -13.62 -38.65 -2.69
CA GLN A 487 -12.75 -37.98 -1.73
C GLN A 487 -12.99 -36.47 -1.69
N ALA A 488 -12.71 -35.87 -0.53
CA ALA A 488 -12.51 -34.43 -0.38
C ALA A 488 -11.01 -34.09 -0.40
N TYR A 489 -10.70 -32.84 -0.79
CA TYR A 489 -9.34 -32.30 -0.92
C TYR A 489 -9.25 -30.86 -0.42
N PHE A 490 -8.38 -30.59 0.55
CA PHE A 490 -7.98 -29.21 0.87
C PHE A 490 -7.08 -28.64 -0.22
N ILE A 491 -7.41 -27.44 -0.68
CA ILE A 491 -6.63 -26.72 -1.70
C ILE A 491 -6.12 -25.43 -1.08
N THR A 492 -4.80 -25.28 -1.06
CA THR A 492 -4.08 -24.10 -0.58
C THR A 492 -3.03 -23.65 -1.60
N ASN A 493 -2.40 -22.49 -1.39
CA ASN A 493 -1.21 -22.09 -2.14
C ASN A 493 0.07 -22.78 -1.68
N MET A 494 0.03 -23.65 -0.65
CA MET A 494 1.21 -24.27 -0.02
C MET A 494 2.22 -23.25 0.56
N GLU A 495 1.79 -22.01 0.79
CA GLU A 495 2.60 -20.90 1.30
C GLU A 495 1.83 -20.19 2.44
N PRO A 496 1.70 -20.81 3.63
CA PRO A 496 0.95 -20.20 4.72
C PRO A 496 1.58 -18.88 5.16
N MET A 497 0.74 -17.88 5.40
CA MET A 497 1.14 -16.50 5.73
C MET A 497 0.39 -16.03 6.98
N LYS A 498 0.99 -15.11 7.74
CA LYS A 498 0.29 -14.46 8.85
C LYS A 498 -0.92 -13.67 8.31
N PHE A 499 -2.10 -13.89 8.87
CA PHE A 499 -3.33 -13.21 8.44
C PHE A 499 -3.17 -11.68 8.37
N TRP A 500 -2.56 -11.09 9.40
CA TRP A 500 -2.37 -9.64 9.47
C TRP A 500 -1.30 -9.13 8.51
N GLU A 501 -0.33 -9.96 8.11
CA GLU A 501 0.62 -9.59 7.06
C GLU A 501 -0.04 -9.60 5.68
N PHE A 502 -0.88 -10.60 5.40
CA PHE A 502 -1.71 -10.62 4.18
C PHE A 502 -2.57 -9.35 4.05
N VAL A 503 -3.27 -8.99 5.13
CA VAL A 503 -4.07 -7.76 5.19
C VAL A 503 -3.20 -6.52 5.00
N ALA A 504 -2.03 -6.47 5.65
CA ALA A 504 -1.11 -5.35 5.54
C ALA A 504 -0.59 -5.16 4.11
N VAL A 505 -0.20 -6.24 3.40
CA VAL A 505 0.29 -6.18 2.02
C VAL A 505 -0.78 -5.65 1.07
N ILE A 506 -2.03 -6.10 1.19
CA ILE A 506 -3.13 -5.59 0.35
C ILE A 506 -3.40 -4.11 0.62
N LEU A 507 -3.51 -3.72 1.90
CA LEU A 507 -3.80 -2.34 2.26
C LEU A 507 -2.69 -1.38 1.83
N ASP A 508 -1.44 -1.76 2.07
CA ASP A 508 -0.24 -1.00 1.68
C ASP A 508 -0.14 -0.86 0.16
N GLY A 509 -0.35 -1.95 -0.59
CA GLY A 509 -0.37 -1.93 -2.05
C GLY A 509 -1.49 -1.06 -2.66
N LEU A 510 -2.57 -0.85 -1.92
CA LEU A 510 -3.66 0.06 -2.28
C LEU A 510 -3.49 1.48 -1.73
N GLY A 511 -2.40 1.78 -1.00
CA GLY A 511 -2.10 3.09 -0.46
C GLY A 511 -2.77 3.44 0.87
N TYR A 512 -3.30 2.45 1.59
CA TYR A 512 -3.88 2.62 2.93
C TYR A 512 -2.86 2.35 4.04
N GLU A 513 -3.12 2.88 5.24
CA GLU A 513 -2.25 2.64 6.40
C GLU A 513 -2.24 1.17 6.83
N ARG A 514 -1.03 0.65 7.10
CA ARG A 514 -0.82 -0.71 7.62
C ARG A 514 -1.40 -0.86 9.05
N PRO A 515 -2.01 -2.02 9.38
CA PRO A 515 -2.38 -2.34 10.75
C PRO A 515 -1.16 -2.33 11.68
N SER A 516 -1.23 -1.64 12.81
CA SER A 516 -0.09 -1.50 13.74
C SER A 516 -0.44 -1.56 15.22
N ILE A 517 -1.70 -1.26 15.58
CA ILE A 517 -2.15 -1.19 16.97
C ILE A 517 -2.67 -2.56 17.39
N LYS A 518 -1.94 -3.27 18.25
CA LYS A 518 -2.37 -4.56 18.77
C LYS A 518 -3.37 -4.39 19.92
N ILE A 519 -4.49 -5.12 19.85
CA ILE A 519 -5.47 -5.24 20.91
C ILE A 519 -5.47 -6.69 21.41
N PRO A 520 -5.11 -6.96 22.67
CA PRO A 520 -5.06 -8.32 23.20
C PRO A 520 -6.41 -9.04 23.07
N ALA A 521 -6.38 -10.29 22.60
CA ALA A 521 -7.58 -11.12 22.45
C ALA A 521 -8.40 -11.28 23.76
N PRO A 522 -7.80 -11.42 24.97
CA PRO A 522 -8.55 -11.49 26.21
C PRO A 522 -9.38 -10.25 26.52
N VAL A 523 -9.02 -9.07 25.97
CA VAL A 523 -9.81 -7.84 26.11
C VAL A 523 -10.99 -7.85 25.12
N MET A 524 -10.79 -8.35 23.91
CA MET A 524 -11.82 -8.36 22.87
C MET A 524 -12.89 -9.43 23.06
N LYS A 525 -12.55 -10.60 23.63
CA LYS A 525 -13.50 -11.70 23.87
C LYS A 525 -14.71 -11.29 24.74
N PRO A 526 -14.56 -10.67 25.93
CA PRO A 526 -15.70 -10.26 26.75
C PRO A 526 -16.53 -9.16 26.07
N ILE A 527 -15.88 -8.22 25.35
CA ILE A 527 -16.59 -7.20 24.57
C ILE A 527 -17.45 -7.87 23.51
N ALA A 528 -16.92 -8.84 22.77
CA ALA A 528 -17.66 -9.56 21.74
C ALA A 528 -18.81 -10.40 22.33
N GLN A 529 -18.64 -10.98 23.52
CA GLN A 529 -19.73 -11.67 24.24
C GLN A 529 -20.83 -10.70 24.66
N LEU A 530 -20.48 -9.52 25.15
CA LEU A 530 -21.45 -8.47 25.48
C LEU A 530 -22.22 -8.01 24.24
N VAL A 531 -21.52 -7.80 23.12
CA VAL A 531 -22.16 -7.46 21.83
C VAL A 531 -23.07 -8.59 21.33
N ALA A 532 -22.69 -9.85 21.51
CA ALA A 532 -23.55 -10.97 21.16
C ALA A 532 -24.81 -11.00 22.04
N LEU A 533 -24.67 -10.78 23.35
CA LEU A 533 -25.79 -10.73 24.29
C LEU A 533 -26.75 -9.58 23.92
N THR A 534 -26.24 -8.38 23.67
CA THR A 534 -27.08 -7.26 23.24
C THR A 534 -27.79 -7.56 21.93
N TYR A 535 -27.15 -8.28 21.00
CA TYR A 535 -27.81 -8.73 19.77
C TYR A 535 -28.89 -9.79 19.99
N THR A 536 -28.72 -10.71 20.92
CA THR A 536 -29.81 -11.66 21.24
C THR A 536 -31.05 -10.96 21.79
N VAL A 537 -30.87 -9.84 22.50
CA VAL A 537 -31.97 -9.04 23.07
C VAL A 537 -32.57 -8.07 22.04
N LEU A 538 -31.73 -7.34 21.31
CA LEU A 538 -32.14 -6.24 20.42
C LEU A 538 -32.29 -6.64 18.94
N GLY A 539 -31.79 -7.81 18.54
CA GLY A 539 -31.90 -8.34 17.19
C GLY A 539 -33.34 -8.45 16.68
N PRO A 540 -34.30 -8.99 17.46
CA PRO A 540 -35.72 -9.01 17.08
C PRO A 540 -36.32 -7.62 16.86
N TYR A 541 -35.70 -6.57 17.43
CA TYR A 541 -36.13 -5.17 17.31
C TYR A 541 -35.40 -4.42 16.18
N GLY A 542 -34.76 -5.14 15.26
CA GLY A 542 -34.15 -4.57 14.06
C GLY A 542 -32.70 -4.13 14.20
N MET A 543 -31.99 -4.53 15.26
CA MET A 543 -30.55 -4.26 15.36
C MET A 543 -29.80 -5.05 14.27
N PRO A 544 -28.92 -4.40 13.48
CA PRO A 544 -28.15 -5.09 12.45
C PRO A 544 -27.18 -6.09 13.08
N VAL A 545 -26.85 -7.15 12.34
CA VAL A 545 -25.92 -8.20 12.78
C VAL A 545 -24.57 -7.56 13.14
N PRO A 546 -24.10 -7.71 14.40
CA PRO A 546 -22.87 -7.08 14.82
C PRO A 546 -21.68 -7.66 14.08
N GLN A 547 -20.75 -6.80 13.68
CA GLN A 547 -19.49 -7.25 13.08
C GLN A 547 -18.51 -7.85 14.08
N LEU A 548 -18.74 -7.60 15.38
CA LEU A 548 -17.89 -8.03 16.48
C LEU A 548 -18.55 -9.19 17.25
N THR A 549 -18.45 -10.41 16.71
CA THR A 549 -18.95 -11.62 17.37
C THR A 549 -17.79 -12.44 17.96
N PRO A 550 -18.03 -13.27 18.99
CA PRO A 550 -17.01 -14.15 19.54
C PRO A 550 -16.39 -15.06 18.48
N SER A 551 -17.20 -15.60 17.56
CA SER A 551 -16.74 -16.41 16.43
C SER A 551 -15.79 -15.66 15.49
N ARG A 552 -16.08 -14.39 15.17
CA ARG A 552 -15.19 -13.57 14.35
C ARG A 552 -13.89 -13.22 15.07
N ILE A 553 -13.92 -13.04 16.39
CA ILE A 553 -12.70 -12.86 17.18
C ILE A 553 -11.85 -14.13 17.18
N SER A 554 -12.46 -15.30 17.37
CA SER A 554 -11.75 -16.58 17.25
C SER A 554 -11.16 -16.73 15.85
N LEU A 555 -11.90 -16.42 14.79
CA LEU A 555 -11.41 -16.43 13.42
C LEU A 555 -10.15 -15.53 13.30
N LEU A 556 -10.22 -14.28 13.75
CA LEU A 556 -9.10 -13.34 13.63
C LEU A 556 -7.88 -13.66 14.50
N THR A 557 -7.98 -14.58 15.47
CA THR A 557 -6.92 -14.87 16.45
C THR A 557 -6.37 -16.28 16.39
N CYS A 558 -7.11 -17.26 15.87
CA CYS A 558 -6.68 -18.65 15.77
C CYS A 558 -5.92 -18.94 14.48
N ASN A 559 -5.02 -19.93 14.50
CA ASN A 559 -4.40 -20.47 13.28
C ASN A 559 -5.45 -21.19 12.43
N ARG A 560 -5.30 -21.14 11.10
CA ARG A 560 -6.10 -21.86 10.11
C ARG A 560 -5.24 -22.31 8.94
N THR A 561 -4.45 -23.35 9.19
CA THR A 561 -3.62 -24.00 8.17
C THR A 561 -4.12 -25.40 7.86
N PHE A 562 -3.96 -25.82 6.60
CA PHE A 562 -4.45 -27.10 6.07
C PHE A 562 -3.37 -27.81 5.22
N SER A 563 -3.30 -29.12 5.38
CA SER A 563 -2.40 -29.98 4.59
C SER A 563 -2.97 -30.20 3.19
N CYS A 564 -2.21 -29.82 2.17
CA CYS A 564 -2.55 -30.04 0.76
C CYS A 564 -1.96 -31.36 0.20
N SER A 565 -1.42 -32.22 1.07
CA SER A 565 -0.68 -33.43 0.68
C SER A 565 -1.53 -34.43 -0.09
N LYS A 566 -2.78 -34.63 0.32
CA LYS A 566 -3.71 -35.56 -0.34
C LYS A 566 -4.09 -35.11 -1.75
N ALA A 567 -4.26 -33.80 -1.95
CA ALA A 567 -4.53 -33.22 -3.27
C ALA A 567 -3.32 -33.38 -4.21
N LYS A 568 -2.11 -33.20 -3.68
CA LYS A 568 -0.88 -33.41 -4.42
C LYS A 568 -0.69 -34.88 -4.84
N ASP A 569 -0.96 -35.82 -3.94
CA ASP A 569 -0.82 -37.26 -4.21
C ASP A 569 -1.88 -37.80 -5.18
N ARG A 570 -3.16 -37.46 -4.98
CA ARG A 570 -4.26 -38.16 -5.65
C ARG A 570 -4.82 -37.45 -6.88
N ILE A 571 -4.73 -36.13 -6.94
CA ILE A 571 -5.18 -35.35 -8.09
C ILE A 571 -4.04 -34.55 -8.74
N PHE A 572 -2.79 -34.79 -8.32
CA PHE A 572 -1.59 -34.14 -8.87
C PHE A 572 -1.64 -32.61 -8.83
N TYR A 573 -2.35 -32.03 -7.86
CA TYR A 573 -2.45 -30.58 -7.73
C TYR A 573 -1.14 -29.97 -7.22
N THR A 574 -0.69 -28.91 -7.92
CA THR A 574 0.38 -28.01 -7.48
C THR A 574 -0.02 -26.59 -7.88
N PRO A 575 0.16 -25.57 -7.01
CA PRO A 575 -0.18 -24.18 -7.35
C PRO A 575 0.63 -23.71 -8.57
N ILE A 576 -0.05 -23.06 -9.52
CA ILE A 576 0.55 -22.51 -10.75
C ILE A 576 0.96 -21.04 -10.59
N VAL A 577 0.40 -20.35 -9.59
CA VAL A 577 0.74 -18.97 -9.25
C VAL A 577 1.15 -18.90 -7.77
N SER A 578 2.30 -18.30 -7.48
CA SER A 578 2.74 -18.11 -6.09
C SER A 578 1.87 -17.08 -5.37
N LEU A 579 1.86 -17.13 -4.03
CA LEU A 579 1.11 -16.21 -3.18
C LEU A 579 1.54 -14.75 -3.42
N GLN A 580 2.85 -14.51 -3.58
CA GLN A 580 3.39 -13.17 -3.84
C GLN A 580 2.91 -12.60 -5.18
N GLU A 581 2.96 -13.41 -6.25
CA GLU A 581 2.48 -12.98 -7.57
C GLU A 581 0.95 -12.79 -7.56
N GLY A 582 0.22 -13.70 -6.91
CA GLY A 582 -1.23 -13.58 -6.73
C GLY A 582 -1.63 -12.29 -6.00
N LEU A 583 -0.89 -11.93 -4.94
CA LEU A 583 -1.10 -10.67 -4.20
C LEU A 583 -0.87 -9.45 -5.09
N LYS A 584 0.23 -9.44 -5.85
CA LYS A 584 0.55 -8.36 -6.79
C LYS A 584 -0.56 -8.17 -7.84
N ARG A 585 -0.96 -9.24 -8.53
CA ARG A 585 -2.06 -9.21 -9.52
C ARG A 585 -3.38 -8.76 -8.90
N THR A 586 -3.65 -9.18 -7.67
CA THR A 586 -4.84 -8.74 -6.93
C THR A 586 -4.79 -7.24 -6.75
N ILE A 587 -3.72 -6.69 -6.15
CA ILE A 587 -3.55 -5.25 -5.90
C ILE A 587 -3.69 -4.44 -7.20
N ASP A 588 -3.06 -4.88 -8.28
CA ASP A 588 -3.11 -4.20 -9.58
C ASP A 588 -4.54 -4.17 -10.17
N SER A 589 -5.32 -5.23 -9.97
CA SER A 589 -6.72 -5.30 -10.44
C SER A 589 -7.67 -4.33 -9.71
N TYR A 590 -7.31 -3.86 -8.51
CA TYR A 590 -8.11 -2.93 -7.71
C TYR A 590 -7.59 -1.49 -7.75
N SER A 591 -7.02 -1.06 -8.88
CA SER A 591 -6.56 0.33 -9.09
C SER A 591 -7.64 1.38 -8.75
N HIS A 592 -8.91 1.08 -9.02
CA HIS A 592 -10.08 1.91 -8.70
C HIS A 592 -10.41 2.03 -7.19
N LEU A 593 -9.87 1.15 -6.34
CA LEU A 593 -10.02 1.20 -4.89
C LEU A 593 -8.81 1.80 -4.17
N ARG A 594 -7.76 2.18 -4.91
CA ARG A 594 -6.58 2.84 -4.32
C ARG A 594 -7.02 4.05 -3.52
N ALA A 595 -6.36 4.28 -2.39
CA ALA A 595 -6.54 5.51 -1.65
C ALA A 595 -6.22 6.67 -2.59
N ASP A 596 -7.07 7.69 -2.62
CA ASP A 596 -6.72 8.95 -3.28
C ASP A 596 -5.49 9.50 -2.59
N LEU A 597 -4.33 9.23 -3.18
CA LEU A 597 -3.05 9.83 -2.83
C LEU A 597 -3.02 11.30 -3.27
N THR A 598 -4.12 12.05 -3.09
CA THR A 598 -3.99 13.45 -2.77
C THR A 598 -3.43 13.53 -1.35
N LYS A 599 -2.15 13.17 -1.19
CA LYS A 599 -1.32 13.90 -0.23
C LYS A 599 -1.53 15.35 -0.63
N ARG A 600 -2.29 16.09 0.18
CA ARG A 600 -2.35 17.55 0.04
C ARG A 600 -0.90 18.02 0.08
N GLU A 601 -0.36 18.38 -1.07
CA GLU A 601 0.95 19.03 -1.17
C GLU A 601 0.77 20.44 -0.62
N GLY A 602 0.82 20.54 0.72
CA GLY A 602 0.68 21.80 1.42
C GLY A 602 0.24 21.63 2.87
N PRO A 603 0.66 22.53 3.79
CA PRO A 603 0.16 22.54 5.16
C PRO A 603 -1.37 22.76 5.18
N SER A 604 -2.09 22.00 6.03
CA SER A 604 -3.52 22.17 6.26
C SER A 604 -3.85 23.60 6.73
N LYS A 605 -5.05 24.11 6.40
CA LYS A 605 -5.46 25.46 6.84
C LYS A 605 -5.42 25.60 8.36
N SER A 606 -5.75 24.54 9.11
CA SER A 606 -5.61 24.51 10.57
C SER A 606 -4.16 24.64 11.04
N TYR A 607 -3.21 24.02 10.35
CA TYR A 607 -1.78 24.16 10.65
C TYR A 607 -1.28 25.58 10.40
N LEU A 608 -1.76 26.23 9.35
CA LEU A 608 -1.53 27.66 9.09
C LEU A 608 -2.20 28.55 10.15
N LEU A 609 -3.46 28.28 10.50
CA LEU A 609 -4.23 29.06 11.47
C LEU A 609 -3.63 29.02 12.87
N LEU A 610 -3.04 27.88 13.25
CA LEU A 610 -2.31 27.70 14.51
C LEU A 610 -0.89 28.31 14.48
N GLY A 611 -0.52 29.02 13.42
CA GLY A 611 0.74 29.76 13.30
C GLY A 611 1.96 28.91 12.93
N SER A 612 1.77 27.64 12.58
CA SER A 612 2.81 26.63 12.32
C SER A 612 3.75 26.35 13.52
N GLY A 613 4.43 25.20 13.52
CA GLY A 613 5.38 24.80 14.58
C GLY A 613 4.75 24.05 15.76
N LYS A 614 5.43 24.07 16.91
CA LYS A 614 5.17 23.13 18.03
C LYS A 614 3.74 23.16 18.56
N ALA A 615 3.10 24.34 18.62
CA ALA A 615 1.73 24.46 19.10
C ALA A 615 0.74 23.77 18.15
N ALA A 616 0.92 23.95 16.84
CA ALA A 616 0.15 23.26 15.81
C ALA A 616 0.40 21.75 15.87
N ASP A 617 1.66 21.32 16.02
CA ASP A 617 2.00 19.89 16.12
C ASP A 617 1.41 19.22 17.38
N THR A 618 1.26 19.98 18.47
CA THR A 618 0.67 19.52 19.75
C THR A 618 -0.86 19.46 19.68
N LEU A 619 -1.52 20.49 19.15
CA LEU A 619 -2.99 20.55 19.09
C LEU A 619 -3.56 19.65 17.98
N LEU A 620 -2.81 19.40 16.90
CA LEU A 620 -3.19 18.50 15.80
C LEU A 620 -2.71 17.05 16.01
N TRP A 621 -2.17 16.70 17.19
CA TRP A 621 -1.72 15.35 17.52
C TRP A 621 -0.61 14.77 16.61
N ARG A 622 0.17 15.63 15.95
CA ARG A 622 1.27 15.19 15.07
C ARG A 622 2.47 14.66 15.85
N ASP A 623 2.74 15.22 17.03
CA ASP A 623 3.68 14.63 18.00
C ASP A 623 2.92 14.16 19.25
N ARG A 624 2.63 12.86 19.28
CA ARG A 624 1.90 12.22 20.39
C ARG A 624 2.57 12.41 21.75
N LYS A 625 3.91 12.46 21.81
CA LYS A 625 4.62 12.62 23.10
C LYS A 625 4.48 14.04 23.63
N GLN A 626 4.66 15.05 22.76
CA GLN A 626 4.45 16.45 23.14
C GLN A 626 2.99 16.72 23.52
N THR A 627 2.04 16.14 22.76
CA THR A 627 0.60 16.27 23.03
C THR A 627 0.22 15.70 24.40
N ILE A 628 0.67 14.48 24.70
CA ILE A 628 0.42 13.86 26.01
C ILE A 628 1.09 14.66 27.13
N SER A 629 2.33 15.13 26.93
CA SER A 629 3.02 15.95 27.93
C SER A 629 2.30 17.27 28.20
N ALA A 630 1.81 17.96 27.15
CA ALA A 630 1.04 19.19 27.29
C ALA A 630 -0.29 18.93 28.03
N LEU A 631 -0.97 17.82 27.74
CA LEU A 631 -2.22 17.44 28.41
C LEU A 631 -1.99 17.16 29.90
N ILE A 632 -0.90 16.47 30.26
CA ILE A 632 -0.51 16.23 31.66
C ILE A 632 -0.21 17.54 32.38
N VAL A 633 0.51 18.46 31.75
CA VAL A 633 0.81 19.80 32.32
C VAL A 633 -0.48 20.61 32.53
N LEU A 634 -1.41 20.58 31.57
CA LEU A 634 -2.72 21.24 31.69
C LEU A 634 -3.57 20.61 32.80
N ILE A 635 -3.60 19.28 32.92
CA ILE A 635 -4.29 18.61 34.03
C ILE A 635 -3.67 18.99 35.36
N ALA A 636 -2.34 19.00 35.48
CA ALA A 636 -1.66 19.45 36.69
C ALA A 636 -1.99 20.91 37.03
N PHE A 637 -2.02 21.78 36.00
CA PHE A 637 -2.43 23.18 36.15
C PHE A 637 -3.87 23.32 36.65
N TYR A 638 -4.80 22.54 36.11
CA TYR A 638 -6.20 22.50 36.56
C TYR A 638 -6.30 22.13 38.04
N TYR A 639 -5.65 21.04 38.46
CA TYR A 639 -5.70 20.61 39.85
C TYR A 639 -5.02 21.59 40.80
N TYR A 640 -3.96 22.26 40.36
CA TYR A 640 -3.19 23.15 41.22
C TYR A 640 -3.80 24.55 41.37
N PHE A 641 -4.44 25.09 40.33
CA PHE A 641 -4.98 26.47 40.35
C PHE A 641 -6.51 26.52 40.43
N ILE A 642 -7.19 25.61 39.74
CA ILE A 642 -8.62 25.76 39.42
C ILE A 642 -9.49 24.85 40.32
N ALA A 643 -9.02 23.64 40.65
CA ALA A 643 -9.72 22.74 41.57
C ALA A 643 -9.58 23.16 43.04
N THR A 644 -8.46 23.80 43.40
CA THR A 644 -8.12 24.26 44.76
C THR A 644 -8.53 25.71 45.04
N GLU A 645 -9.13 26.40 44.06
CA GLU A 645 -9.58 27.80 44.16
C GLU A 645 -8.50 28.81 44.59
N TYR A 646 -7.22 28.51 44.32
CA TYR A 646 -6.15 29.43 44.67
C TYR A 646 -6.20 30.70 43.84
N THR A 647 -6.13 31.84 44.52
CA THR A 647 -5.89 33.12 43.83
C THR A 647 -4.47 33.12 43.23
N ILE A 648 -4.26 33.92 42.18
CA ILE A 648 -2.94 34.09 41.55
C ILE A 648 -1.89 34.47 42.61
N ILE A 649 -2.27 35.30 43.59
CA ILE A 649 -1.39 35.73 44.69
C ILE A 649 -1.00 34.53 45.57
N THR A 650 -1.96 33.69 45.96
CA THR A 650 -1.71 32.49 46.77
C THR A 650 -0.80 31.51 46.05
N ALA A 651 -1.00 31.31 44.75
CA ALA A 651 -0.18 30.42 43.95
C ALA A 651 1.25 30.95 43.74
N VAL A 652 1.41 32.24 43.45
CA VAL A 652 2.74 32.88 43.34
C VAL A 652 3.46 32.82 44.69
N SER A 653 2.77 33.06 45.79
CA SER A 653 3.32 32.95 47.15
C SER A 653 3.79 31.52 47.45
N LYS A 654 2.98 30.50 47.15
CA LYS A 654 3.36 29.08 47.34
C LYS A 654 4.50 28.66 46.43
N LEU A 655 4.51 29.10 45.17
CA LEU A 655 5.60 28.84 44.24
C LEU A 655 6.91 29.45 44.75
N LEU A 656 6.89 30.73 45.12
CA LEU A 656 8.03 31.41 45.73
C LEU A 656 8.48 30.70 47.00
N MET A 657 7.54 30.29 47.87
CA MET A 657 7.85 29.55 49.09
C MET A 657 8.55 28.21 48.79
N VAL A 658 8.08 27.44 47.81
CA VAL A 658 8.72 26.18 47.37
C VAL A 658 10.07 26.44 46.73
N THR A 659 10.19 27.48 45.89
CA THR A 659 11.46 27.86 45.27
C THR A 659 12.47 28.31 46.32
N THR A 660 12.06 29.11 47.31
CA THR A 660 12.91 29.53 48.42
C THR A 660 13.31 28.33 49.28
N PHE A 661 12.38 27.43 49.60
CA PHE A 661 12.68 26.19 50.32
C PHE A 661 13.67 25.30 49.54
N PHE A 662 13.45 25.13 48.24
CA PHE A 662 14.35 24.38 47.37
C PHE A 662 15.74 25.01 47.31
N LEU A 663 15.83 26.33 47.09
CA LEU A 663 17.10 27.05 47.06
C LEU A 663 17.82 27.00 48.43
N PHE A 664 17.08 27.06 49.53
CA PHE A 664 17.62 26.93 50.88
C PHE A 664 18.18 25.53 51.13
N VAL A 665 17.42 24.48 50.81
CA VAL A 665 17.87 23.08 50.90
C VAL A 665 19.08 22.87 50.00
N HIS A 666 19.01 23.27 48.72
CA HIS A 666 20.10 23.14 47.75
C HIS A 666 21.37 23.91 48.18
N GLY A 667 21.23 25.04 48.86
CA GLY A 667 22.35 25.79 49.42
C GLY A 667 23.03 25.10 50.61
N PHE A 668 22.26 24.34 51.40
CA PHE A 668 22.72 23.63 52.58
C PHE A 668 23.30 22.23 52.28
N LEU A 669 22.98 21.64 51.11
CA LEU A 669 23.51 20.33 50.73
C LEU A 669 25.06 20.37 50.54
N PRO A 670 25.80 19.39 51.09
CA PRO A 670 27.23 19.26 50.86
C PRO A 670 27.52 18.92 49.38
N SER A 671 28.69 19.33 48.89
CA SER A 671 29.09 19.17 47.48
C SER A 671 29.26 17.72 47.03
N LYS A 672 29.28 16.76 47.97
CA LYS A 672 29.22 15.32 47.71
C LYS A 672 28.19 14.69 48.63
N LEU A 673 27.18 14.05 48.05
CA LEU A 673 26.17 13.28 48.79
C LEU A 673 26.02 11.93 48.08
N PHE A 674 26.25 10.82 48.81
CA PHE A 674 26.12 9.45 48.28
C PHE A 674 26.81 9.18 46.93
N GLY A 675 28.02 9.73 46.72
CA GLY A 675 28.82 9.49 45.51
C GLY A 675 28.49 10.37 44.30
N TYR A 676 27.47 11.24 44.38
CA TYR A 676 27.14 12.20 43.34
C TYR A 676 27.65 13.61 43.71
N SER A 677 28.28 14.30 42.77
CA SER A 677 28.73 15.70 42.92
C SER A 677 27.59 16.65 42.59
N ILE A 678 27.12 17.42 43.58
CA ILE A 678 26.06 18.40 43.40
C ILE A 678 26.70 19.74 43.01
N GLU A 679 26.42 20.21 41.80
CA GLU A 679 26.94 21.47 41.27
C GLU A 679 26.24 22.65 41.96
N LYS A 680 27.00 23.49 42.68
CA LYS A 680 26.43 24.65 43.38
C LYS A 680 26.05 25.74 42.39
N ILE A 681 24.87 26.33 42.56
CA ILE A 681 24.39 27.42 41.71
C ILE A 681 25.33 28.63 41.91
N PRO A 682 26.00 29.13 40.85
CA PRO A 682 26.94 30.24 40.97
C PRO A 682 26.23 31.56 41.28
N SER A 683 26.88 32.43 42.07
CA SER A 683 26.34 33.73 42.52
C SER A 683 25.95 34.67 41.38
N SER A 684 26.55 34.49 40.20
CA SER A 684 26.24 35.24 38.97
C SER A 684 24.82 35.01 38.47
N SER A 685 24.19 33.87 38.79
CA SER A 685 22.81 33.56 38.39
C SER A 685 21.76 34.41 39.12
N PHE A 686 22.14 35.05 40.22
CA PHE A 686 21.28 35.93 41.03
C PHE A 686 21.56 37.42 40.80
N HIS A 687 22.51 37.76 39.94
CA HIS A 687 22.85 39.15 39.63
C HIS A 687 21.88 39.71 38.58
N PHE A 688 20.92 40.53 39.02
CA PHE A 688 20.10 41.33 38.12
C PHE A 688 20.91 42.54 37.65
N SER A 689 21.06 42.75 36.33
CA SER A 689 21.69 43.98 35.85
C SER A 689 20.76 45.18 36.03
N GLU A 690 21.33 46.31 36.44
CA GLU A 690 20.59 47.55 36.72
C GLU A 690 19.80 48.03 35.49
N GLU A 691 20.38 47.88 34.29
CA GLU A 691 19.70 48.15 33.01
C GLU A 691 18.44 47.29 32.79
N ARG A 692 18.43 46.04 33.24
CA ARG A 692 17.28 45.14 33.07
C ARG A 692 16.17 45.50 34.04
N CYS A 693 16.53 45.93 35.26
CA CYS A 693 15.59 46.44 36.24
C CYS A 693 14.95 47.76 35.78
N HIS A 694 15.76 48.71 35.29
CA HIS A 694 15.28 50.00 34.79
C HIS A 694 14.34 49.84 33.60
N ARG A 695 14.65 48.95 32.65
CA ARG A 695 13.79 48.64 31.50
C ARG A 695 12.45 48.02 31.91
N ASN A 696 12.45 47.12 32.88
CA ASN A 696 11.21 46.53 33.40
C ASN A 696 10.36 47.59 34.12
N ALA A 697 10.99 48.47 34.91
CA ALA A 697 10.30 49.57 35.57
C ALA A 697 9.68 50.55 34.57
N LEU A 698 10.42 50.93 33.51
CA LEU A 698 9.90 51.76 32.42
C LEU A 698 8.75 51.08 31.66
N PHE A 699 8.82 49.77 31.45
CA PHE A 699 7.73 49.01 30.81
C PHE A 699 6.46 49.01 31.67
N VAL A 700 6.58 48.77 32.97
CA VAL A 700 5.44 48.81 33.90
C VAL A 700 4.85 50.22 33.97
N GLY A 701 5.70 51.25 34.05
CA GLY A 701 5.26 52.65 34.01
C GLY A 701 4.54 53.01 32.71
N SER A 702 5.03 52.53 31.56
CA SER A 702 4.39 52.72 30.26
C SER A 702 3.01 52.06 30.18
N ILE A 703 2.87 50.82 30.68
CA ILE A 703 1.57 50.14 30.76
C ILE A 703 0.61 50.92 31.64
N TRP A 704 1.04 51.33 32.83
CA TRP A 704 0.22 52.08 33.77
C TRP A 704 -0.27 53.41 33.16
N ASN A 705 0.64 54.16 32.54
CA ASN A 705 0.32 55.42 31.89
C ASN A 705 -0.62 55.22 30.70
N SER A 706 -0.46 54.15 29.94
CA SER A 706 -1.36 53.78 28.84
C SER A 706 -2.77 53.46 29.36
N MET A 707 -2.89 52.69 30.45
CA MET A 707 -4.17 52.40 31.10
C MET A 707 -4.83 53.67 31.63
N ALA A 708 -4.08 54.53 32.33
CA ALA A 708 -4.57 55.80 32.86
C ALA A 708 -5.06 56.73 31.74
N ASN A 709 -4.32 56.84 30.64
CA ASN A 709 -4.71 57.65 29.48
C ASN A 709 -5.98 57.09 28.80
N THR A 710 -6.10 55.76 28.70
CA THR A 710 -7.30 55.10 28.17
C THR A 710 -8.51 55.38 29.05
N LEU A 711 -8.35 55.27 30.37
CA LEU A 711 -9.39 55.58 31.36
C LEU A 711 -9.81 57.07 31.29
N GLN A 712 -8.83 57.96 31.18
CA GLN A 712 -9.07 59.39 31.04
C GLN A 712 -9.78 59.73 29.73
N SER A 713 -9.47 59.03 28.63
CA SER A 713 -10.16 59.15 27.35
C SER A 713 -11.63 58.70 27.44
N LEU A 714 -11.89 57.57 28.13
CA LEU A 714 -13.23 57.10 28.43
C LEU A 714 -14.03 58.11 29.27
N CYS A 715 -13.41 58.69 30.31
CA CYS A 715 -14.06 59.70 31.16
C CYS A 715 -14.38 61.00 30.42
N LYS A 716 -13.59 61.37 29.40
CA LYS A 716 -13.84 62.57 28.57
C LYS A 716 -14.95 62.36 27.52
N GLY A 717 -15.41 61.12 27.30
CA GLY A 717 -16.56 60.81 26.45
C GLY A 717 -16.40 61.07 24.94
N LYS A 718 -15.18 61.27 24.45
CA LYS A 718 -14.93 61.67 23.05
C LYS A 718 -14.75 60.50 22.08
N ASP A 719 -14.34 59.31 22.56
CA ASP A 719 -14.02 58.15 21.72
C ASP A 719 -15.02 57.00 21.92
N TRP A 720 -16.11 57.06 21.15
CA TRP A 720 -17.18 56.04 21.17
C TRP A 720 -16.70 54.66 20.73
N THR A 721 -15.73 54.60 19.81
CA THR A 721 -15.15 53.34 19.34
C THR A 721 -14.35 52.63 20.43
N LEU A 722 -13.57 53.38 21.20
CA LEU A 722 -12.85 52.87 22.36
C LEU A 722 -13.82 52.45 23.48
N PHE A 723 -14.86 53.24 23.74
CA PHE A 723 -15.92 52.89 24.69
C PHE A 723 -16.61 51.57 24.34
N VAL A 724 -17.07 51.40 23.10
CA VAL A 724 -17.75 50.15 22.69
C VAL A 724 -16.81 48.95 22.76
N LYS A 725 -15.53 49.10 22.39
CA LYS A 725 -14.53 48.02 22.53
C LYS A 725 -14.34 47.63 23.98
N VAL A 726 -14.07 48.61 24.85
CA VAL A 726 -13.84 48.36 26.28
C VAL A 726 -15.09 47.79 26.94
N PHE A 727 -16.27 48.34 26.67
CA PHE A 727 -17.54 47.85 27.19
C PHE A 727 -17.83 46.42 26.71
N SER A 728 -17.65 46.13 25.42
CA SER A 728 -17.85 44.77 24.88
C SER A 728 -16.85 43.77 25.47
N SER A 729 -15.59 44.17 25.64
CA SER A 729 -14.57 43.34 26.30
C SER A 729 -14.89 43.09 27.77
N LEU A 730 -15.39 44.09 28.50
CA LEU A 730 -15.80 43.96 29.89
C LEU A 730 -17.09 43.13 30.04
N LEU A 731 -18.05 43.29 29.12
CA LEU A 731 -19.29 42.49 29.09
C LEU A 731 -18.98 41.02 28.80
N PHE A 732 -18.05 40.76 27.89
CA PHE A 732 -17.53 39.43 27.61
C PHE A 732 -16.78 38.85 28.82
N LEU A 733 -15.91 39.64 29.46
CA LEU A 733 -15.22 39.22 30.70
C LEU A 733 -16.22 38.94 31.83
N SER A 734 -17.29 39.72 31.95
CA SER A 734 -18.35 39.53 32.94
C SER A 734 -19.15 38.25 32.68
N PHE A 735 -19.48 37.96 31.41
CA PHE A 735 -20.11 36.70 31.02
C PHE A 735 -19.20 35.48 31.28
N LEU A 736 -17.90 35.60 31.02
CA LEU A 736 -16.90 34.59 31.38
C LEU A 736 -16.79 34.44 32.90
N GLY A 737 -16.78 35.53 33.66
CA GLY A 737 -16.73 35.53 35.12
C GLY A 737 -17.99 34.94 35.78
N SER A 738 -19.12 34.91 35.07
CA SER A 738 -20.38 34.30 35.51
C SER A 738 -20.35 32.76 35.50
N LYS A 739 -19.42 32.15 34.78
CA LYS A 739 -19.25 30.69 34.73
C LYS A 739 -18.12 30.29 35.65
N SER A 740 -18.25 29.14 36.31
CA SER A 740 -17.14 28.58 37.10
C SER A 740 -15.91 28.47 36.20
N ILE A 741 -14.78 29.01 36.67
CA ILE A 741 -13.47 28.94 36.00
C ILE A 741 -13.14 27.47 35.67
N GLN A 742 -13.62 26.53 36.49
CA GLN A 742 -13.53 25.08 36.24
C GLN A 742 -14.22 24.67 34.94
N CYS A 743 -15.46 25.12 34.72
CA CYS A 743 -16.22 24.79 33.51
C CYS A 743 -15.59 25.39 32.25
N ILE A 744 -15.14 26.65 32.32
CA ILE A 744 -14.49 27.30 31.17
C ILE A 744 -13.19 26.59 30.81
N TYR A 745 -12.39 26.22 31.81
CA TYR A 745 -11.12 25.54 31.57
C TYR A 745 -11.34 24.16 30.94
N LEU A 746 -12.24 23.35 31.50
CA LEU A 746 -12.49 22.00 31.00
C LEU A 746 -13.05 22.03 29.56
N VAL A 747 -14.04 22.88 29.31
CA VAL A 747 -14.64 23.04 27.98
C VAL A 747 -13.62 23.64 27.00
N GLY A 748 -12.82 24.62 27.42
CA GLY A 748 -11.82 25.27 26.58
C GLY A 748 -10.68 24.34 26.17
N VAL A 749 -10.14 23.54 27.10
CA VAL A 749 -9.12 22.54 26.79
C VAL A 749 -9.69 21.45 25.89
N LEU A 750 -10.87 20.91 26.21
CA LEU A 750 -11.50 19.89 25.38
C LEU A 750 -11.75 20.41 23.96
N PHE A 751 -12.26 21.63 23.83
CA PHE A 751 -12.51 22.27 22.55
C PHE A 751 -11.21 22.50 21.77
N ALA A 752 -10.15 23.02 22.39
CA ALA A 752 -8.88 23.28 21.71
C ALA A 752 -8.25 21.99 21.13
N PHE A 753 -8.29 20.87 21.85
CA PHE A 753 -7.71 19.60 21.38
C PHE A 753 -8.61 18.80 20.43
N THR A 754 -9.90 19.15 20.33
CA THR A 754 -10.85 18.44 19.46
C THR A 754 -11.24 19.25 18.22
N ALA A 755 -11.49 20.56 18.34
CA ALA A 755 -12.00 21.39 17.26
C ALA A 755 -11.00 21.49 16.09
N PHE A 756 -9.72 21.73 16.36
CA PHE A 756 -8.71 21.83 15.29
C PHE A 756 -8.44 20.49 14.61
N PHE A 757 -8.48 19.39 15.35
CA PHE A 757 -8.35 18.04 14.82
C PHE A 757 -9.56 17.64 13.96
N VAL A 758 -10.78 17.96 14.41
CA VAL A 758 -12.01 17.73 13.66
C VAL A 758 -12.04 18.59 12.40
N TYR A 759 -11.62 19.86 12.50
CA TYR A 759 -11.52 20.76 11.34
C TYR A 759 -10.54 20.23 10.30
N GLU A 760 -9.36 19.72 10.70
CA GLU A 760 -8.40 19.12 9.75
C GLU A 760 -8.97 17.89 9.03
N LYS A 761 -9.79 17.08 9.70
CA LYS A 761 -10.42 15.89 9.09
C LYS A 761 -11.64 16.18 8.20
N LYS A 762 -12.35 17.27 8.46
CA LYS A 762 -13.63 17.62 7.81
C LYS A 762 -13.59 19.01 7.16
N GLU A 763 -12.40 19.46 6.74
CA GLU A 763 -12.18 20.83 6.27
C GLU A 763 -13.15 21.23 5.15
N GLU A 764 -13.37 20.37 4.16
CA GLU A 764 -14.25 20.67 3.02
C GLU A 764 -15.74 20.70 3.38
N GLU A 765 -16.19 19.81 4.27
CA GLU A 765 -17.56 19.84 4.79
C GLU A 765 -17.80 21.11 5.62
N ILE A 766 -16.85 21.45 6.50
CA ILE A 766 -16.98 22.59 7.41
C ILE A 766 -16.87 23.91 6.65
N ASP A 767 -15.94 24.04 5.72
CA ASP A 767 -15.82 25.22 4.86
C ASP A 767 -17.07 25.35 3.97
N GLY A 768 -17.63 24.25 3.46
CA GLY A 768 -18.89 24.26 2.73
C GLY A 768 -20.08 24.73 3.57
N ILE A 769 -20.18 24.29 4.83
CA ILE A 769 -21.21 24.75 5.78
C ILE A 769 -20.99 26.23 6.13
N ALA A 770 -19.75 26.64 6.39
CA ALA A 770 -19.40 28.02 6.71
C ALA A 770 -19.71 28.97 5.54
N HIS A 771 -19.39 28.58 4.32
CA HIS A 771 -19.75 29.32 3.11
C HIS A 771 -21.28 29.42 2.94
N LYS A 772 -22.03 28.34 3.18
CA LYS A 772 -23.49 28.39 3.18
C LYS A 772 -24.02 29.35 4.25
N ALA A 773 -23.54 29.28 5.48
CA ALA A 773 -23.95 30.14 6.58
C ALA A 773 -23.61 31.63 6.33
N LEU A 774 -22.42 31.91 5.79
CA LEU A 774 -22.00 33.25 5.37
C LEU A 774 -22.85 33.78 4.22
N SER A 775 -23.18 32.92 3.23
CA SER A 775 -24.06 33.30 2.12
C SER A 775 -25.48 33.62 2.61
N LEU A 776 -26.00 32.85 3.57
CA LEU A 776 -27.28 33.09 4.24
C LEU A 776 -27.26 34.41 5.04
N SER A 777 -26.19 34.67 5.78
CA SER A 777 -26.04 35.92 6.54
C SER A 777 -25.93 37.14 5.63
N CYS A 778 -25.17 37.04 4.52
CA CYS A 778 -25.11 38.09 3.51
C CYS A 778 -26.46 38.32 2.82
N LYS A 779 -27.23 37.25 2.56
CA LYS A 779 -28.57 37.35 1.97
C LYS A 779 -29.56 38.03 2.92
N VAL A 780 -29.54 37.66 4.21
CA VAL A 780 -30.32 38.31 5.26
C VAL A 780 -29.94 39.78 5.42
N LYS A 781 -28.65 40.11 5.39
CA LYS A 781 -28.16 41.50 5.46
C LYS A 781 -28.59 42.32 4.23
N SER A 782 -28.55 41.73 3.04
CA SER A 782 -29.11 42.28 1.80
C SER A 782 -30.61 42.57 1.90
N ASP A 783 -31.38 41.60 2.43
CA ASP A 783 -32.84 41.71 2.52
C ASP A 783 -33.27 42.73 3.58
N ILE A 784 -32.52 42.87 4.68
CA ILE A 784 -32.72 43.91 5.68
C ILE A 784 -32.38 45.29 5.10
N SER A 785 -31.26 45.44 4.38
CA SER A 785 -30.91 46.70 3.69
C SER A 785 -31.95 47.07 2.62
N LYS A 786 -32.48 46.09 1.87
CA LYS A 786 -33.55 46.33 0.87
C LYS A 786 -34.89 46.70 1.52
N LYS A 787 -35.20 46.19 2.72
CA LYS A 787 -36.37 46.62 3.50
C LYS A 787 -36.23 48.03 4.04
N PHE A 788 -35.04 48.41 4.51
CA PHE A 788 -34.78 49.78 5.00
C PHE A 788 -34.76 50.83 3.88
N LEU A 789 -34.26 50.48 2.70
CA LEU A 789 -34.26 51.39 1.53
C LEU A 789 -35.63 51.53 0.85
N ARG A 790 -36.63 50.73 1.23
CA ARG A 790 -38.02 50.84 0.76
C ARG A 790 -38.95 51.57 1.72
N SER A 791 -38.47 51.99 2.90
CA SER A 791 -39.28 52.72 3.89
C SER A 791 -38.86 54.17 4.10
N ASN A 792 -38.10 54.76 3.16
CA ASN A 792 -37.81 56.20 3.11
C ASN A 792 -38.44 56.82 1.87
#